data_AF-A0A8H7H4T7-F1
#
_entry.id   AF-A0A8H7H4T7-F1
#
_cell.length_a   1.000
_cell.length_b   1.000
_cell.length_c   1.000
_cell.angle_alpha   90.00
_cell.angle_beta   90.00
_cell.angle_gamma   90.00
#
_symmetry.space_group_name_H-M   'P 1'
#
loop_
_entity.id
_entity.type
_entity.pdbx_description
1 polymer ?
#
loop_
_entity_poly.entity_id
_entity_poly.type
_entity_poly.pdbx_seq_one_letter_code
_entity_poly.pdbx_strand_id
1 'polypeptide(L)'
;MRLIFLGVASGLLHLSAAQTIYDIWQTTWDRSKLLTRTSDPLVNFVTKGAIGDADIVVNDGTVYQQMDGFGATLITDGAATAGFGVLRLNLGASDFSAKGKYGNSTSGDDLQGIIEIAYSFDDKSGDTTLSSFSLDNAPSYLWSVLKDIYSINPKIKLYVLPWSPPAWMKSGGTMSGGELQAQYNGVYAQYLFKTVQQLSARGFPVYAINPQNEPQNSNPTYPTTKMSASQEAAIGQALRPLLNNNGFSSVKIIGFEHNWDNAGGYPIDLMKAAPNAFSGVSFHCYASGGPSQLETFHNAYPNKEIYFTECTGSFGSDWWSDIKWTMDNIAIGAPQHWARTALEWNFASNESGGPTFPGTDSCKSPACRAIVTVKSDGSYELNQEFYSLAQASRAIVPKDPGGPIGQRIGVTVGGNLSWALRVNAFVTKRSNSADWNRYSIVVLNWNDNSSSSWNPQPVKATIEFRGVQATYTFPVGVTTLRWKMADLVYQQILFGGVAAKLSRELQLPRSLGYGSYKESIIHPVTCSSWICNKAATFPLQLLGWDVDAINTVQFSNHSDAGYVPGAEALSALADFATHLKAKNPNLLFVLDPVMGDDGKMYVANDVLPVYRDRLLPLATVITPNWFEVELMTQIHLASQDSIRSALRSLHFDHGVRNVVVTSVIVREGSRLSDEVTAAGLRAGSSYSSDGLTDSIDLNDEYILCIASSAHDDPSIAPAVYALAVPRIKGYFSGVGDLFSALVMAHFHQAQHSNTSSLSLTAGSMSSLSSAASRALHTTHAVLRRTQQHALTLAAQSSDDPSSSNAYTDDELDSKEPLRRVRRMRTRELRIIQSRDDILAFEAENGSVENMRAWEGFWGN
;
A
#
# COMPACT_ATOMS: atom_id res chain seq x y z
N MET A 1 -65.58 -25.18 25.28
CA MET A 1 -64.80 -26.41 25.01
C MET A 1 -63.64 -26.03 24.09
N ARG A 2 -62.41 -26.06 24.65
CA ARG A 2 -61.09 -25.96 23.97
C ARG A 2 -60.68 -24.61 23.34
N LEU A 3 -60.32 -23.65 24.21
CA LEU A 3 -58.99 -23.04 24.16
C LEU A 3 -58.06 -23.89 25.03
N ILE A 4 -56.74 -23.85 24.78
CA ILE A 4 -55.58 -24.48 25.46
C ILE A 4 -54.81 -25.43 24.51
N PHE A 5 -53.49 -25.25 24.51
CA PHE A 5 -52.39 -25.95 23.81
C PHE A 5 -51.92 -25.35 22.48
N LEU A 6 -51.14 -24.26 22.55
CA LEU A 6 -49.69 -24.26 22.28
C LEU A 6 -49.12 -22.84 22.43
N GLY A 7 -49.23 -22.30 23.65
CA GLY A 7 -48.29 -21.30 24.14
C GLY A 7 -47.41 -22.00 25.17
N VAL A 8 -46.15 -22.29 24.80
CA VAL A 8 -44.91 -22.37 25.60
C VAL A 8 -43.82 -22.86 24.65
N ALA A 9 -43.27 -21.96 23.85
CA ALA A 9 -41.90 -22.05 23.28
C ALA A 9 -41.41 -20.67 22.77
N SER A 10 -42.05 -19.58 23.18
CA SER A 10 -41.59 -18.22 22.93
C SER A 10 -40.67 -17.80 24.08
N GLY A 11 -39.48 -18.39 24.12
CA GLY A 11 -38.49 -18.11 25.14
C GLY A 11 -37.13 -18.67 24.74
N LEU A 12 -36.17 -17.78 24.51
CA LEU A 12 -34.74 -18.05 24.34
C LEU A 12 -34.31 -18.69 23.01
N LEU A 13 -34.45 -17.94 21.92
CA LEU A 13 -33.43 -17.98 20.85
C LEU A 13 -32.74 -16.63 20.84
N HIS A 14 -31.68 -16.50 21.66
CA HIS A 14 -30.68 -15.46 21.45
C HIS A 14 -30.02 -15.77 20.10
N LEU A 15 -30.40 -15.07 19.03
CA LEU A 15 -29.61 -15.05 17.81
C LEU A 15 -28.26 -14.42 18.18
N SER A 16 -27.21 -15.23 18.24
CA SER A 16 -25.84 -14.74 18.34
C SER A 16 -25.50 -14.03 17.03
N ALA A 17 -25.11 -12.76 17.12
CA ALA A 17 -24.44 -12.09 16.01
C ALA A 17 -23.18 -12.89 15.65
N ALA A 18 -23.02 -13.31 14.40
CA ALA A 18 -21.82 -13.98 13.94
C ALA A 18 -20.65 -12.97 13.90
N GLN A 19 -19.91 -12.89 15.00
CA GLN A 19 -18.64 -12.16 15.09
C GLN A 19 -17.51 -13.15 14.78
N THR A 20 -16.52 -12.70 14.01
CA THR A 20 -15.45 -13.58 13.54
C THR A 20 -14.13 -12.81 13.47
N ILE A 21 -13.10 -13.36 14.10
CA ILE A 21 -11.71 -12.92 13.97
C ILE A 21 -11.20 -13.41 12.61
N TYR A 22 -10.77 -12.47 11.76
CA TYR A 22 -10.44 -12.73 10.37
C TYR A 22 -8.99 -12.37 9.99
N ASP A 23 -8.28 -11.66 10.87
CA ASP A 23 -6.91 -11.22 10.61
C ASP A 23 -6.07 -11.36 11.88
N ILE A 24 -5.05 -12.21 11.80
CA ILE A 24 -4.19 -12.62 12.92
C ILE A 24 -2.74 -12.50 12.47
N TRP A 25 -1.93 -11.76 13.24
CA TRP A 25 -0.53 -11.49 12.93
C TRP A 25 0.34 -11.82 14.12
N GLN A 26 1.48 -12.48 13.90
CA GLN A 26 2.32 -13.01 14.96
C GLN A 26 3.79 -12.60 14.79
N THR A 27 4.41 -12.25 15.92
CA THR A 27 5.86 -12.15 16.09
C THR A 27 6.23 -13.01 17.29
N THR A 28 6.98 -14.09 17.10
CA THR A 28 7.30 -15.05 18.18
C THR A 28 8.68 -14.78 18.78
N TRP A 29 8.86 -15.16 20.05
CA TRP A 29 10.13 -14.98 20.78
C TRP A 29 11.32 -15.67 20.09
N ASP A 30 11.08 -16.83 19.48
CA ASP A 30 12.06 -17.66 18.78
C ASP A 30 12.36 -17.21 17.34
N ARG A 31 11.75 -16.10 16.90
CA ARG A 31 11.84 -15.56 15.54
C ARG A 31 11.31 -16.49 14.43
N SER A 32 10.60 -17.57 14.77
CA SER A 32 9.99 -18.46 13.77
C SER A 32 8.88 -17.77 12.97
N LYS A 33 8.23 -16.76 13.57
CA LYS A 33 7.30 -15.86 12.89
C LYS A 33 7.70 -14.42 13.20
N LEU A 34 7.83 -13.61 12.16
CA LEU A 34 8.23 -12.21 12.24
C LEU A 34 7.21 -11.40 11.44
N LEU A 35 6.29 -10.73 12.15
CA LEU A 35 5.15 -10.02 11.56
C LEU A 35 4.43 -10.87 10.48
N THR A 36 4.13 -12.13 10.79
CA THR A 36 3.57 -13.08 9.83
C THR A 36 2.06 -13.20 10.03
N ARG A 37 1.28 -13.09 8.94
CA ARG A 37 -0.16 -13.39 8.96
C ARG A 37 -0.37 -14.90 9.10
N THR A 38 -1.22 -15.34 10.03
CA THR A 38 -1.52 -16.77 10.13
C THR A 38 -2.55 -17.20 9.08
N SER A 39 -2.42 -18.44 8.60
CA SER A 39 -3.38 -19.11 7.71
C SER A 39 -4.47 -19.85 8.50
N ASP A 40 -4.59 -19.59 9.80
CA ASP A 40 -5.50 -20.31 10.69
C ASP A 40 -6.95 -20.10 10.25
N PRO A 41 -7.82 -21.10 10.44
CA PRO A 41 -9.25 -20.94 10.17
C PRO A 41 -9.81 -19.77 10.99
N LEU A 42 -10.77 -19.06 10.39
CA LEU A 42 -11.53 -17.98 11.03
C LEU A 42 -11.96 -18.38 12.45
N VAL A 43 -11.58 -17.60 13.46
CA VAL A 43 -11.96 -17.88 14.86
C VAL A 43 -13.30 -17.23 15.12
N ASN A 44 -14.33 -18.05 15.31
CA ASN A 44 -15.69 -17.59 15.53
C ASN A 44 -15.96 -17.32 17.01
N PHE A 45 -16.69 -16.25 17.29
CA PHE A 45 -17.25 -16.04 18.61
C PHE A 45 -18.47 -16.95 18.78
N VAL A 46 -18.54 -17.60 19.93
CA VAL A 46 -19.58 -18.53 20.35
C VAL A 46 -20.24 -18.05 21.63
N THR A 47 -21.35 -18.68 22.02
CA THR A 47 -21.99 -18.45 23.32
C THR A 47 -20.98 -18.66 24.44
N LYS A 48 -21.05 -17.82 25.48
CA LYS A 48 -20.14 -17.92 26.63
C LYS A 48 -20.12 -19.32 27.24
N GLY A 49 -18.92 -19.79 27.53
CA GLY A 49 -18.63 -21.10 28.09
C GLY A 49 -17.56 -21.00 29.17
N ALA A 50 -16.83 -22.08 29.40
CA ALA A 50 -15.69 -22.04 30.32
C ALA A 50 -14.61 -21.06 29.82
N ILE A 51 -14.03 -20.30 30.75
CA ILE A 51 -12.85 -19.47 30.46
C ILE A 51 -11.62 -20.36 30.26
N GLY A 52 -10.69 -19.90 29.42
CA GLY A 52 -9.36 -20.50 29.30
C GLY A 52 -8.46 -20.19 30.50
N ASP A 53 -7.15 -20.34 30.31
CA ASP A 53 -6.15 -20.03 31.34
C ASP A 53 -6.06 -18.52 31.64
N ALA A 54 -6.41 -17.69 30.66
CA ALA A 54 -6.60 -16.25 30.81
C ALA A 54 -7.91 -15.81 30.16
N ASP A 55 -8.43 -14.66 30.58
CA ASP A 55 -9.70 -14.11 30.12
C ASP A 55 -9.55 -12.63 29.75
N ILE A 56 -9.68 -12.31 28.46
CA ILE A 56 -9.55 -10.96 27.90
C ILE A 56 -10.96 -10.43 27.64
N VAL A 57 -11.42 -9.47 28.44
CA VAL A 57 -12.74 -8.86 28.29
C VAL A 57 -12.61 -7.51 27.60
N VAL A 58 -13.12 -7.40 26.38
CA VAL A 58 -13.13 -6.16 25.60
C VAL A 58 -14.47 -5.44 25.79
N ASN A 59 -14.41 -4.18 26.19
CA ASN A 59 -15.56 -3.33 26.46
C ASN A 59 -15.52 -2.07 25.59
N ASP A 60 -16.31 -2.04 24.53
CA ASP A 60 -16.44 -0.88 23.65
C ASP A 60 -17.43 0.19 24.15
N GLY A 61 -18.07 -0.03 25.30
CA GLY A 61 -18.81 1.01 26.02
C GLY A 61 -17.90 1.98 26.78
N THR A 62 -16.67 1.57 27.10
CA THR A 62 -15.64 2.45 27.68
C THR A 62 -14.67 2.89 26.60
N VAL A 63 -14.64 4.19 26.31
CA VAL A 63 -13.83 4.78 25.24
C VAL A 63 -12.82 5.76 25.83
N TYR A 64 -11.57 5.67 25.38
CA TYR A 64 -10.47 6.53 25.83
C TYR A 64 -9.98 7.44 24.70
N GLN A 65 -8.68 7.74 24.67
CA GLN A 65 -8.06 8.63 23.71
C GLN A 65 -8.10 8.08 22.27
N GLN A 66 -8.22 9.01 21.33
CA GLN A 66 -8.00 8.75 19.90
C GLN A 66 -6.50 8.56 19.67
N MET A 67 -6.09 7.45 19.05
CA MET A 67 -4.67 7.28 18.72
C MET A 67 -4.28 8.23 17.60
N ASP A 68 -3.04 8.71 17.62
CA ASP A 68 -2.47 9.51 16.55
C ASP A 68 -1.59 8.69 15.62
N GLY A 69 -0.89 7.68 16.15
CA GLY A 69 -0.17 6.66 15.38
C GLY A 69 1.05 6.12 16.11
N PHE A 70 1.64 5.07 15.55
CA PHE A 70 2.97 4.56 15.94
C PHE A 70 3.96 4.87 14.82
N GLY A 71 5.24 5.00 15.14
CA GLY A 71 6.26 5.37 14.16
C GLY A 71 7.65 5.56 14.76
N ALA A 72 8.49 6.29 14.04
CA ALA A 72 9.85 6.64 14.48
C ALA A 72 10.25 8.03 13.93
N THR A 73 11.44 8.50 14.32
CA THR A 73 12.06 9.76 13.86
C THR A 73 12.87 9.52 12.59
N LEU A 74 12.71 10.40 11.59
CA LEU A 74 13.34 10.23 10.29
C LEU A 74 14.85 10.54 10.35
N ILE A 75 15.67 9.53 10.10
CA ILE A 75 17.03 9.66 9.57
C ILE A 75 17.13 8.59 8.47
N THR A 76 17.26 9.07 7.22
CA THR A 76 17.35 8.38 5.90
C THR A 76 16.58 7.04 5.70
N ASP A 77 15.90 6.95 4.55
CA ASP A 77 15.27 5.77 3.91
C ASP A 77 14.53 4.67 4.75
N GLY A 78 13.20 4.52 4.50
CA GLY A 78 12.53 3.21 4.59
C GLY A 78 11.17 3.02 5.30
N ALA A 79 10.28 4.00 5.46
CA ALA A 79 9.09 3.88 6.36
C ALA A 79 7.83 3.12 5.87
N ALA A 80 7.85 2.43 4.73
CA ALA A 80 6.60 2.07 4.04
C ALA A 80 5.93 0.74 4.43
N THR A 81 6.66 -0.29 4.89
CA THR A 81 6.10 -1.64 5.02
C THR A 81 5.50 -1.97 6.39
N ALA A 82 5.67 -1.12 7.40
CA ALA A 82 5.25 -1.38 8.79
C ALA A 82 3.85 -0.87 9.18
N GLY A 83 3.23 -0.04 8.33
CA GLY A 83 1.98 0.64 8.66
C GLY A 83 2.14 1.80 9.67
N PHE A 84 3.31 2.42 9.78
CA PHE A 84 3.52 3.59 10.63
C PHE A 84 2.69 4.79 10.17
N GLY A 85 2.14 5.53 11.15
CA GLY A 85 1.20 6.63 10.92
C GLY A 85 1.73 8.02 11.31
N VAL A 86 2.88 8.08 11.98
CA VAL A 86 3.49 9.31 12.50
C VAL A 86 4.98 9.32 12.13
N LEU A 87 5.48 10.50 11.76
CA LEU A 87 6.89 10.76 11.48
C LEU A 87 7.35 11.98 12.27
N ARG A 88 8.49 11.88 12.97
CA ARG A 88 9.15 13.02 13.62
C ARG A 88 10.31 13.51 12.78
N LEU A 89 10.40 14.83 12.61
CA LEU A 89 11.38 15.54 11.78
C LEU A 89 12.15 16.57 12.60
N ASN A 90 13.46 16.53 12.47
CA ASN A 90 14.39 17.38 13.20
C ASN A 90 14.55 18.71 12.46
N LEU A 91 14.48 19.82 13.20
CA LEU A 91 14.81 21.14 12.71
C LEU A 91 16.28 21.43 12.99
N GLY A 92 17.10 21.32 11.96
CA GLY A 92 18.53 21.49 12.08
C GLY A 92 19.26 20.21 12.48
N ALA A 93 20.49 20.40 12.94
CA ALA A 93 21.35 19.30 13.37
C ALA A 93 20.87 18.67 14.69
N SER A 94 21.02 17.35 14.78
CA SER A 94 20.85 16.53 15.98
C SER A 94 22.14 15.79 16.33
N ASP A 95 22.11 14.99 17.39
CA ASP A 95 23.17 14.06 17.79
C ASP A 95 23.44 12.93 16.77
N PHE A 96 22.65 12.82 15.70
CA PHE A 96 22.81 11.87 14.58
C PHE A 96 23.06 12.54 13.21
N SER A 97 23.59 13.77 13.19
CA SER A 97 23.92 14.47 11.93
C SER A 97 25.31 14.10 11.39
N ALA A 98 25.38 13.66 10.13
CA ALA A 98 26.58 13.12 9.47
C ALA A 98 27.43 14.17 8.72
N LYS A 99 28.72 13.89 8.51
CA LYS A 99 29.60 14.61 7.55
C LYS A 99 29.66 13.88 6.19
N GLY A 100 29.44 14.59 5.08
CA GLY A 100 29.87 14.14 3.74
C GLY A 100 29.05 14.71 2.57
N LYS A 101 29.73 15.34 1.59
CA LYS A 101 29.18 15.90 0.34
C LYS A 101 28.30 14.91 -0.44
N TYR A 102 27.05 15.27 -0.70
CA TYR A 102 26.42 15.04 -2.02
C TYR A 102 26.31 16.39 -2.74
N GLY A 103 27.48 17.00 -2.95
CA GLY A 103 27.65 18.22 -3.72
C GLY A 103 28.68 17.93 -4.81
N ASN A 104 28.22 17.99 -6.05
CA ASN A 104 29.02 18.01 -7.26
C ASN A 104 30.20 18.99 -7.07
N SER A 105 31.44 18.52 -6.89
CA SER A 105 32.62 19.40 -6.88
C SER A 105 33.83 18.71 -7.49
N THR A 106 34.15 19.09 -8.72
CA THR A 106 35.26 18.65 -9.56
C THR A 106 36.59 19.35 -9.25
N SER A 107 36.89 19.66 -8.00
CA SER A 107 38.21 20.24 -7.68
C SER A 107 38.67 19.88 -6.27
N GLY A 108 39.71 19.06 -6.20
CA GLY A 108 40.54 18.90 -5.02
C GLY A 108 41.43 20.12 -4.88
N ASP A 109 41.08 21.00 -3.94
CA ASP A 109 41.98 21.87 -3.16
C ASP A 109 41.08 22.86 -2.41
N ASP A 110 40.47 22.42 -1.31
CA ASP A 110 40.04 23.31 -0.24
C ASP A 110 39.88 22.51 1.07
N LEU A 111 41.04 22.02 1.54
CA LEU A 111 41.23 21.55 2.91
C LEU A 111 41.98 22.67 3.62
N GLN A 112 41.30 23.61 4.29
CA GLN A 112 41.78 24.41 5.45
C GLN A 112 40.67 25.30 6.06
N GLY A 113 39.55 24.69 6.47
CA GLY A 113 38.48 25.40 7.18
C GLY A 113 37.28 24.51 7.53
N ILE A 114 37.51 23.40 8.25
CA ILE A 114 36.42 22.54 8.72
C ILE A 114 35.93 23.11 10.07
N ILE A 115 34.86 23.90 10.05
CA ILE A 115 34.16 24.36 11.25
C ILE A 115 32.73 23.80 11.21
N GLU A 116 32.40 23.00 12.23
CA GLU A 116 31.08 22.59 12.77
C GLU A 116 29.94 22.16 11.80
N ILE A 117 29.46 20.91 11.95
CA ILE A 117 28.31 20.33 11.21
C ILE A 117 26.97 20.63 11.93
N ALA A 118 26.96 21.59 12.86
CA ALA A 118 25.73 22.07 13.45
C ALA A 118 25.13 23.12 12.52
N TYR A 119 23.91 22.88 12.03
CA TYR A 119 23.18 23.81 11.17
C TYR A 119 21.80 24.09 11.75
N SER A 120 21.31 25.29 11.49
CA SER A 120 19.91 25.68 11.68
C SER A 120 19.38 26.27 10.39
N PHE A 121 18.11 26.65 10.38
CA PHE A 121 17.54 27.32 9.20
C PHE A 121 17.88 28.80 9.14
N ASP A 122 18.56 29.37 10.15
CA ASP A 122 18.99 30.77 10.14
C ASP A 122 20.30 30.98 10.91
N ASP A 123 21.42 30.62 10.29
CA ASP A 123 22.76 30.69 10.90
C ASP A 123 23.43 32.07 10.76
N LYS A 124 22.76 33.05 10.13
CA LYS A 124 23.29 34.41 10.05
C LYS A 124 23.18 35.10 11.40
N SER A 125 24.34 35.36 12.01
CA SER A 125 24.42 36.00 13.32
C SER A 125 23.64 37.31 13.40
N GLY A 126 22.76 37.42 14.39
CA GLY A 126 21.98 38.64 14.68
C GLY A 126 20.82 38.90 13.73
N ASP A 127 20.40 37.95 12.89
CA ASP A 127 19.25 38.10 12.00
C ASP A 127 17.90 38.02 12.74
N THR A 128 17.60 39.06 13.53
CA THR A 128 16.32 39.16 14.26
C THR A 128 15.11 39.30 13.35
N THR A 129 15.32 39.59 12.06
CA THR A 129 14.26 39.65 11.02
C THR A 129 14.00 38.31 10.34
N LEU A 130 14.85 37.31 10.60
CA LEU A 130 14.87 36.01 9.94
C LEU A 130 14.89 36.14 8.41
N SER A 131 15.61 37.14 7.88
CA SER A 131 15.69 37.44 6.44
C SER A 131 16.46 36.37 5.67
N SER A 132 17.37 35.69 6.35
CA SER A 132 18.25 34.64 5.82
C SER A 132 17.72 33.24 6.10
N PHE A 133 16.50 33.14 6.64
CA PHE A 133 15.85 31.88 6.95
C PHE A 133 15.65 31.05 5.68
N SER A 134 16.21 29.83 5.66
CA SER A 134 16.06 28.89 4.55
C SER A 134 16.03 27.44 5.02
N LEU A 135 15.01 26.70 4.56
CA LEU A 135 14.98 25.24 4.69
C LEU A 135 16.07 24.55 3.86
N ASP A 136 16.66 25.20 2.85
CA ASP A 136 17.71 24.62 2.02
C ASP A 136 19.07 24.51 2.74
N ASN A 137 19.17 25.03 3.96
CA ASN A 137 20.28 24.71 4.86
C ASN A 137 20.24 23.24 5.28
N ALA A 138 19.08 22.58 5.22
CA ALA A 138 18.99 21.13 5.42
C ALA A 138 19.54 20.37 4.20
N PRO A 139 20.14 19.19 4.41
CA PRO A 139 20.60 18.35 3.32
C PRO A 139 19.48 18.01 2.31
N SER A 140 19.77 18.11 1.01
CA SER A 140 18.78 17.91 -0.06
C SER A 140 18.11 16.53 -0.08
N TYR A 141 18.82 15.48 0.40
CA TYR A 141 18.27 14.13 0.50
C TYR A 141 17.07 14.05 1.46
N LEU A 142 17.00 14.92 2.48
CA LEU A 142 15.90 14.94 3.44
C LEU A 142 14.56 15.16 2.74
N TRP A 143 14.53 16.10 1.81
CA TRP A 143 13.34 16.44 1.03
C TRP A 143 12.95 15.33 0.06
N SER A 144 13.93 14.63 -0.49
CA SER A 144 13.70 13.48 -1.37
C SER A 144 13.05 12.32 -0.60
N VAL A 145 13.60 11.97 0.56
CA VAL A 145 13.04 10.91 1.42
C VAL A 145 11.64 11.26 1.92
N LEU A 146 11.41 12.51 2.34
CA LEU A 146 10.07 12.95 2.75
C LEU A 146 9.07 12.86 1.59
N LYS A 147 9.47 13.22 0.37
CA LYS A 147 8.63 13.10 -0.82
C LYS A 147 8.27 11.64 -1.11
N ASP A 148 9.24 10.72 -0.99
CA ASP A 148 9.02 9.30 -1.18
C ASP A 148 8.04 8.74 -0.13
N ILE A 149 8.21 9.11 1.15
CA ILE A 149 7.30 8.69 2.23
C ILE A 149 5.88 9.19 1.99
N TYR A 150 5.71 10.47 1.63
CA TYR A 150 4.39 11.03 1.33
C TYR A 150 3.77 10.44 0.06
N SER A 151 4.58 10.00 -0.91
CA SER A 151 4.08 9.30 -2.10
C SER A 151 3.46 7.94 -1.76
N ILE A 152 3.96 7.28 -0.70
CA ILE A 152 3.49 5.97 -0.24
C ILE A 152 2.33 6.12 0.76
N ASN A 153 2.49 7.00 1.74
CA ASN A 153 1.49 7.30 2.74
C ASN A 153 1.27 8.83 2.85
N PRO A 154 0.38 9.41 2.04
CA PRO A 154 0.11 10.85 2.07
C PRO A 154 -0.62 11.31 3.36
N LYS A 155 -0.99 10.37 4.24
CA LYS A 155 -1.72 10.64 5.50
C LYS A 155 -0.82 10.55 6.73
N ILE A 156 0.48 10.43 6.54
CA ILE A 156 1.44 10.44 7.66
C ILE A 156 1.37 11.78 8.39
N LYS A 157 1.38 11.72 9.72
CA LYS A 157 1.39 12.93 10.57
C LYS A 157 2.83 13.35 10.82
N LEU A 158 3.19 14.55 10.34
CA LEU A 158 4.53 15.11 10.52
C LEU A 158 4.62 15.92 11.82
N TYR A 159 5.47 15.47 12.73
CA TYR A 159 5.87 16.17 13.95
C TYR A 159 7.20 16.86 13.68
N VAL A 160 7.32 18.10 14.12
CA VAL A 160 8.47 18.94 13.82
C VAL A 160 9.09 19.44 15.12
N LEU A 161 10.39 19.26 15.30
CA LEU A 161 11.07 19.55 16.56
C LEU A 161 12.51 20.06 16.34
N PRO A 162 12.94 21.16 16.97
CA PRO A 162 14.35 21.57 17.02
C PRO A 162 15.12 20.95 18.20
N TRP A 163 16.39 20.62 17.96
CA TRP A 163 17.34 20.19 19.00
C TRP A 163 18.05 21.39 19.63
N SER A 164 18.19 22.46 18.87
CA SER A 164 18.73 23.71 19.35
C SER A 164 18.17 24.89 18.53
N PRO A 165 17.97 26.06 19.15
CA PRO A 165 17.86 27.33 18.44
C PRO A 165 19.15 27.66 17.67
N PRO A 166 19.09 28.58 16.69
CA PRO A 166 20.29 29.12 16.06
C PRO A 166 21.31 29.60 17.09
N ALA A 167 22.60 29.34 16.82
CA ALA A 167 23.70 29.57 17.75
C ALA A 167 23.72 31.00 18.33
N TRP A 168 23.41 32.00 17.50
CA TRP A 168 23.39 33.41 17.89
C TRP A 168 22.24 33.78 18.85
N MET A 169 21.24 32.92 19.03
CA MET A 169 20.17 33.10 20.02
C MET A 169 20.55 32.58 21.42
N LYS A 170 21.72 31.96 21.58
CA LYS A 170 22.09 31.21 22.79
C LYS A 170 23.20 31.86 23.60
N SER A 171 23.25 31.57 24.91
CA SER A 171 24.23 32.13 25.84
C SER A 171 25.70 31.82 25.52
N GLY A 172 25.96 30.72 24.80
CA GLY A 172 27.31 30.29 24.41
C GLY A 172 27.70 30.57 22.95
N GLY A 173 26.80 31.13 22.13
CA GLY A 173 27.08 31.34 20.70
C GLY A 173 27.31 30.06 19.89
N THR A 174 26.88 28.90 20.42
CA THR A 174 26.99 27.57 19.78
C THR A 174 25.68 26.80 19.93
N MET A 175 25.39 25.90 18.99
CA MET A 175 24.23 25.01 19.07
C MET A 175 24.42 23.88 20.09
N SER A 176 25.66 23.56 20.50
CA SER A 176 25.92 22.51 21.48
C SER A 176 25.91 23.06 22.90
N GLY A 177 24.97 22.59 23.73
CA GLY A 177 24.81 23.04 25.13
C GLY A 177 24.32 24.49 25.27
N GLY A 178 24.30 25.00 26.50
CA GLY A 178 23.86 26.36 26.81
C GLY A 178 22.34 26.53 26.85
N GLU A 179 21.89 27.78 26.91
CA GLU A 179 20.48 28.13 27.09
C GLU A 179 20.03 29.18 26.08
N LEU A 180 18.74 29.17 25.76
CA LEU A 180 18.12 30.22 24.93
C LEU A 180 18.09 31.53 25.71
N GLN A 181 18.62 32.61 25.13
CA GLN A 181 18.56 33.92 25.78
C GLN A 181 17.13 34.48 25.72
N ALA A 182 16.60 34.90 26.86
CA ALA A 182 15.19 35.30 26.99
C ALA A 182 14.75 36.42 26.02
N GLN A 183 15.67 37.31 25.65
CA GLN A 183 15.44 38.38 24.67
C GLN A 183 15.05 37.88 23.28
N TYR A 184 15.39 36.63 22.94
CA TYR A 184 15.06 36.03 21.64
C TYR A 184 13.82 35.15 21.65
N ASN A 185 13.09 35.01 22.77
CA ASN A 185 11.88 34.16 22.84
C ASN A 185 10.87 34.50 21.73
N GLY A 186 10.64 35.79 21.45
CA GLY A 186 9.73 36.22 20.38
C GLY A 186 10.26 35.93 18.97
N VAL A 187 11.56 36.10 18.74
CA VAL A 187 12.21 35.80 17.45
C VAL A 187 12.21 34.30 17.20
N TYR A 188 12.46 33.50 18.23
CA TYR A 188 12.44 32.06 18.16
C TYR A 188 11.02 31.52 17.86
N ALA A 189 9.97 32.12 18.44
CA ALA A 189 8.60 31.80 18.04
C ALA A 189 8.33 32.10 16.55
N GLN A 190 8.88 33.19 15.99
CA GLN A 190 8.80 33.46 14.55
C GLN A 190 9.59 32.45 13.71
N TYR A 191 10.73 31.97 14.20
CA TYR A 191 11.54 30.94 13.55
C TYR A 191 10.76 29.62 13.42
N LEU A 192 10.11 29.19 14.51
CA LEU A 192 9.22 28.01 14.52
C LEU A 192 8.05 28.19 13.55
N PHE A 193 7.43 29.37 13.54
CA PHE A 193 6.33 29.70 12.61
C PHE A 193 6.78 29.65 11.14
N LYS A 194 7.89 30.29 10.77
CA LYS A 194 8.43 30.27 9.39
C LYS A 194 8.71 28.85 8.93
N THR A 195 9.16 27.98 9.84
CA THR A 195 9.38 26.57 9.54
C THR A 195 8.09 25.86 9.15
N VAL A 196 7.01 26.02 9.94
CA VAL A 196 5.68 25.45 9.61
C VAL A 196 5.18 25.98 8.27
N GLN A 197 5.34 27.28 8.02
CA GLN A 197 4.90 27.93 6.80
C GLN A 197 5.63 27.38 5.57
N GLN A 198 6.97 27.30 5.61
CA GLN A 198 7.75 26.84 4.46
C GLN A 198 7.62 25.32 4.21
N LEU A 199 7.52 24.49 5.26
CA LEU A 199 7.26 23.06 5.09
C LEU A 199 5.91 22.81 4.41
N SER A 200 4.87 23.51 4.85
CA SER A 200 3.55 23.42 4.24
C SER A 200 3.57 23.89 2.78
N ALA A 201 4.31 24.97 2.46
CA ALA A 201 4.48 25.45 1.09
C ALA A 201 5.23 24.47 0.18
N ARG A 202 6.12 23.63 0.73
CA ARG A 202 6.82 22.55 0.00
C ARG A 202 5.98 21.27 -0.18
N GLY A 203 4.74 21.26 0.30
CA GLY A 203 3.84 20.10 0.20
C GLY A 203 3.92 19.12 1.38
N PHE A 204 4.57 19.51 2.48
CA PHE A 204 4.70 18.72 3.70
C PHE A 204 3.89 19.35 4.84
N PRO A 205 2.58 19.05 4.95
CA PRO A 205 1.74 19.65 5.99
C PRO A 205 2.16 19.19 7.38
N VAL A 206 2.48 20.15 8.26
CA VAL A 206 2.87 19.90 9.65
C VAL A 206 1.63 19.56 10.47
N TYR A 207 1.66 18.45 11.22
CA TYR A 207 0.61 18.06 12.15
C TYR A 207 0.83 18.67 13.55
N ALA A 208 2.07 18.58 14.04
CA ALA A 208 2.46 19.11 15.34
C ALA A 208 3.86 19.75 15.29
N ILE A 209 4.07 20.76 16.12
CA ILE A 209 5.37 21.38 16.36
C ILE A 209 5.65 21.41 17.85
N ASN A 210 6.91 21.19 18.19
CA ASN A 210 7.40 21.20 19.55
C ASN A 210 8.48 22.29 19.69
N PRO A 211 8.49 23.09 20.78
CA PRO A 211 9.44 24.19 20.90
C PRO A 211 10.92 23.79 21.05
N GLN A 212 11.20 22.65 21.70
CA GLN A 212 12.57 22.24 22.03
C GLN A 212 12.63 20.75 22.39
N ASN A 213 13.63 20.03 21.86
CA ASN A 213 13.94 18.67 22.27
C ASN A 213 14.60 18.67 23.65
N GLU A 214 14.16 17.82 24.58
CA GLU A 214 14.77 17.66 25.90
C GLU A 214 15.16 18.99 26.58
N PRO A 215 14.20 19.92 26.82
CA PRO A 215 14.47 21.28 27.29
C PRO A 215 15.20 21.37 28.65
N GLN A 216 15.35 20.26 29.38
CA GLN A 216 16.17 20.25 30.61
C GLN A 216 17.63 19.81 30.36
N ASN A 217 17.97 19.36 29.15
CA ASN A 217 19.29 18.92 28.73
C ASN A 217 20.13 20.10 28.19
N SER A 218 21.44 20.07 28.44
CA SER A 218 22.41 21.10 28.02
C SER A 218 23.80 20.49 27.81
N ASN A 219 23.86 19.32 27.16
CA ASN A 219 25.10 18.66 26.83
C ASN A 219 25.91 19.46 25.79
N PRO A 220 27.18 19.82 26.07
CA PRO A 220 28.00 20.62 25.15
C PRO A 220 28.61 19.82 23.99
N THR A 221 28.41 18.51 23.91
CA THR A 221 29.04 17.66 22.87
C THR A 221 28.18 17.50 21.61
N TYR A 222 26.90 17.88 21.66
CA TYR A 222 25.95 17.84 20.52
C TYR A 222 24.86 18.90 20.68
N PRO A 223 24.06 19.19 19.62
CA PRO A 223 23.00 20.19 19.68
C PRO A 223 21.99 19.92 20.81
N THR A 224 21.96 20.82 21.80
CA THR A 224 21.03 20.79 22.94
C THR A 224 20.77 22.21 23.42
N THR A 225 19.65 22.44 24.12
CA THR A 225 19.36 23.76 24.70
C THR A 225 18.51 23.64 25.94
N LYS A 226 19.00 24.23 27.03
CA LYS A 226 18.22 24.41 28.25
C LYS A 226 17.16 25.49 28.04
N MET A 227 15.93 25.16 28.40
CA MET A 227 14.76 26.03 28.32
C MET A 227 13.86 25.77 29.54
N SER A 228 13.62 26.80 30.35
CA SER A 228 12.70 26.67 31.50
C SER A 228 11.24 26.59 31.04
N ALA A 229 10.37 26.03 31.88
CA ALA A 229 8.93 25.93 31.59
C ALA A 229 8.29 27.31 31.32
N SER A 230 8.77 28.38 31.97
CA SER A 230 8.29 29.74 31.73
C SER A 230 8.77 30.32 30.39
N GLN A 231 9.99 29.97 29.96
CA GLN A 231 10.49 30.35 28.63
C GLN A 231 9.72 29.60 27.54
N GLU A 232 9.53 28.29 27.68
CA GLU A 232 8.73 27.49 26.74
C GLU A 232 7.29 28.01 26.67
N ALA A 233 6.68 28.34 27.82
CA ALA A 233 5.36 28.97 27.89
C ALA A 233 5.28 30.27 27.09
N ALA A 234 6.26 31.17 27.25
CA ALA A 234 6.32 32.44 26.54
C ALA A 234 6.45 32.24 25.02
N ILE A 235 7.27 31.28 24.58
CA ILE A 235 7.42 30.92 23.16
C ILE A 235 6.10 30.37 22.60
N GLY A 236 5.45 29.45 23.32
CA GLY A 236 4.15 28.92 22.92
C GLY A 236 3.07 29.99 22.80
N GLN A 237 3.02 30.93 23.75
CA GLN A 237 2.10 32.08 23.73
C GLN A 237 2.35 33.03 22.56
N ALA A 238 3.60 33.21 22.14
CA ALA A 238 3.95 33.99 20.95
C ALA A 238 3.66 33.22 19.64
N LEU A 239 3.91 31.91 19.61
CA LEU A 239 3.73 31.06 18.43
C LEU A 239 2.25 30.82 18.09
N ARG A 240 1.38 30.63 19.09
CA ARG A 240 -0.03 30.29 18.88
C ARG A 240 -0.79 31.34 18.03
N PRO A 241 -0.71 32.65 18.30
CA PRO A 241 -1.32 33.67 17.44
C PRO A 241 -0.75 33.69 16.03
N LEU A 242 0.56 33.47 15.85
CA LEU A 242 1.20 33.42 14.53
C LEU A 242 0.61 32.28 13.68
N LEU A 243 0.46 31.09 14.25
CA LEU A 243 -0.17 29.95 13.56
C LEU A 243 -1.64 30.25 13.22
N ASN A 244 -2.41 30.73 14.21
CA ASN A 244 -3.84 30.97 14.03
C ASN A 244 -4.13 32.03 12.96
N ASN A 245 -3.40 33.14 12.96
CA ASN A 245 -3.63 34.25 12.04
C ASN A 245 -3.19 33.96 10.61
N ASN A 246 -2.42 32.89 10.37
CA ASN A 246 -1.88 32.53 9.06
C ASN A 246 -2.45 31.19 8.54
N GLY A 247 -3.59 30.74 9.05
CA GLY A 247 -4.29 29.55 8.54
C GLY A 247 -3.75 28.20 9.04
N PHE A 248 -2.86 28.20 10.03
CA PHE A 248 -2.27 26.99 10.64
C PHE A 248 -2.87 26.69 12.02
N SER A 249 -4.11 27.09 12.29
CA SER A 249 -4.77 26.90 13.59
C SER A 249 -4.93 25.44 14.00
N SER A 250 -4.93 24.51 13.03
CA SER A 250 -4.96 23.07 13.27
C SER A 250 -3.62 22.48 13.72
N VAL A 251 -2.52 23.20 13.56
CA VAL A 251 -1.18 22.73 13.98
C VAL A 251 -1.11 22.70 15.50
N LYS A 252 -0.78 21.53 16.05
CA LYS A 252 -0.64 21.35 17.49
C LYS A 252 0.69 21.92 17.97
N ILE A 253 0.67 22.57 19.13
CA ILE A 253 1.92 22.88 19.85
C ILE A 253 1.98 21.92 21.03
N ILE A 254 3.01 21.09 21.08
CA ILE A 254 3.22 20.09 22.11
C ILE A 254 4.49 20.49 22.89
N GLY A 255 4.42 20.48 24.21
CA GLY A 255 5.54 20.91 25.06
C GLY A 255 6.20 19.79 25.85
N PHE A 256 7.19 20.17 26.65
CA PHE A 256 8.00 19.31 27.52
C PHE A 256 9.00 18.37 26.83
N GLU A 257 8.62 17.54 25.84
CA GLU A 257 9.53 16.67 25.04
C GLU A 257 10.72 16.08 25.83
N HIS A 258 10.46 15.47 26.99
CA HIS A 258 11.52 14.96 27.84
C HIS A 258 11.05 13.81 28.74
N ASN A 259 11.89 13.36 29.66
CA ASN A 259 11.70 12.10 30.37
C ASN A 259 10.47 12.07 31.30
N TRP A 260 9.85 10.89 31.42
CA TRP A 260 8.64 10.65 32.22
C TRP A 260 8.80 10.87 33.73
N ASP A 261 10.03 10.90 34.25
CA ASP A 261 10.34 10.98 35.68
C ASP A 261 9.91 12.32 36.28
N ASN A 262 9.83 13.34 35.44
CA ASN A 262 9.40 14.68 35.80
C ASN A 262 7.97 15.00 35.35
N ALA A 263 7.11 14.00 35.11
CA ALA A 263 5.71 14.22 34.70
C ALA A 263 4.90 15.08 35.69
N GLY A 264 5.30 15.14 36.96
CA GLY A 264 4.67 15.96 37.99
C GLY A 264 5.22 17.39 38.14
N GLY A 265 6.30 17.76 37.44
CA GLY A 265 6.97 19.04 37.61
C GLY A 265 6.83 19.94 36.38
N TYR A 266 7.83 19.90 35.50
CA TYR A 266 7.93 20.77 34.33
C TYR A 266 6.65 20.85 33.48
N PRO A 267 6.03 19.74 33.01
CA PRO A 267 4.86 19.81 32.13
C PRO A 267 3.64 20.41 32.84
N ILE A 268 3.51 20.21 34.16
CA ILE A 268 2.45 20.82 34.96
C ILE A 268 2.66 22.33 35.02
N ASP A 269 3.88 22.80 35.30
CA ASP A 269 4.17 24.23 35.38
C ASP A 269 4.05 24.93 34.02
N LEU A 270 4.40 24.25 32.93
CA LEU A 270 4.17 24.71 31.56
C LEU A 270 2.67 24.93 31.29
N MET A 271 1.83 23.95 31.65
CA MET A 271 0.38 24.06 31.46
C MET A 271 -0.27 25.09 32.37
N LYS A 272 0.26 25.34 33.58
CA LYS A 272 -0.17 26.45 34.43
C LYS A 272 0.11 27.81 33.77
N ALA A 273 1.29 27.96 33.16
CA ALA A 273 1.74 29.23 32.60
C ALA A 273 1.07 29.56 31.25
N ALA A 274 0.86 28.57 30.38
CA ALA A 274 0.34 28.80 29.02
C ALA A 274 -0.70 27.76 28.56
N PRO A 275 -1.81 27.57 29.30
CA PRO A 275 -2.77 26.50 29.03
C PRO A 275 -3.41 26.58 27.63
N ASN A 276 -3.58 27.77 27.06
CA ASN A 276 -4.26 27.94 25.77
C ASN A 276 -3.29 27.83 24.57
N ALA A 277 -1.98 27.87 24.79
CA ALA A 277 -1.00 27.78 23.72
C ALA A 277 -0.77 26.32 23.28
N PHE A 278 -0.76 25.40 24.25
CA PHE A 278 -0.37 24.00 24.05
C PHE A 278 -1.57 23.05 23.98
N SER A 279 -1.52 22.11 23.05
CA SER A 279 -2.49 21.01 22.91
C SER A 279 -2.25 19.91 23.95
N GLY A 280 -0.99 19.72 24.35
CA GLY A 280 -0.57 18.63 25.23
C GLY A 280 0.92 18.66 25.54
N VAL A 281 1.41 17.56 26.13
CA VAL A 281 2.82 17.33 26.43
C VAL A 281 3.28 15.98 25.89
N SER A 282 4.59 15.81 25.77
CA SER A 282 5.23 14.59 25.30
C SER A 282 6.31 14.08 26.24
N PHE A 283 6.54 12.76 26.20
CA PHE A 283 7.44 12.06 27.11
C PHE A 283 8.42 11.12 26.40
N HIS A 284 9.62 10.97 26.99
CA HIS A 284 10.70 10.05 26.60
C HIS A 284 10.94 8.98 27.69
N CYS A 285 11.68 7.92 27.36
CA CYS A 285 11.92 6.76 28.24
C CYS A 285 13.30 6.67 28.92
N TYR A 286 14.17 7.68 28.78
CA TYR A 286 15.59 7.54 29.14
C TYR A 286 15.86 7.58 30.65
N ALA A 287 14.97 8.19 31.42
CA ALA A 287 15.08 8.23 32.88
C ALA A 287 14.40 7.03 33.56
N SER A 288 14.72 6.82 34.84
CA SER A 288 14.07 5.79 35.64
C SER A 288 12.57 6.07 35.81
N GLY A 289 11.78 4.99 35.92
CA GLY A 289 10.33 5.09 35.98
C GLY A 289 9.68 4.22 34.92
N GLY A 290 8.55 4.69 34.40
CA GLY A 290 7.76 3.97 33.42
C GLY A 290 6.50 4.75 33.03
N PRO A 291 5.69 4.20 32.11
CA PRO A 291 4.58 4.94 31.54
C PRO A 291 3.48 5.31 32.55
N SER A 292 3.43 4.67 33.73
CA SER A 292 2.50 5.04 34.80
C SER A 292 2.70 6.47 35.32
N GLN A 293 3.88 7.06 35.15
CA GLN A 293 4.13 8.44 35.55
C GLN A 293 3.30 9.45 34.73
N LEU A 294 2.91 9.10 33.49
CA LEU A 294 2.05 9.95 32.65
C LEU A 294 0.69 10.22 33.31
N GLU A 295 0.21 9.32 34.17
CA GLU A 295 -1.04 9.51 34.92
C GLU A 295 -0.98 10.72 35.85
N THR A 296 0.20 11.08 36.36
CA THR A 296 0.36 12.25 37.24
C THR A 296 0.01 13.53 36.48
N PHE A 297 0.48 13.66 35.23
CA PHE A 297 0.10 14.78 34.38
C PHE A 297 -1.37 14.69 33.95
N HIS A 298 -1.85 13.51 33.55
CA HIS A 298 -3.24 13.32 33.15
C HIS A 298 -4.23 13.72 34.25
N ASN A 299 -3.96 13.32 35.50
CA ASN A 299 -4.81 13.64 36.65
C ASN A 299 -4.85 15.15 36.94
N ALA A 300 -3.74 15.87 36.68
CA ALA A 300 -3.70 17.33 36.81
C ALA A 300 -4.40 18.04 35.63
N TYR A 301 -4.28 17.50 34.41
CA TYR A 301 -4.79 18.10 33.18
C TYR A 301 -5.50 17.07 32.28
N PRO A 302 -6.69 16.58 32.66
CA PRO A 302 -7.36 15.46 31.96
C PRO A 302 -7.79 15.80 30.53
N ASN A 303 -7.96 17.09 30.22
CA ASN A 303 -8.33 17.58 28.89
C ASN A 303 -7.12 17.83 27.98
N LYS A 304 -5.88 17.64 28.48
CA LYS A 304 -4.66 17.81 27.70
C LYS A 304 -4.20 16.48 27.12
N GLU A 305 -3.68 16.57 25.90
CA GLU A 305 -3.21 15.39 25.17
C GLU A 305 -1.84 14.96 25.71
N ILE A 306 -1.60 13.65 25.72
CA ILE A 306 -0.31 13.07 26.09
C ILE A 306 0.26 12.34 24.89
N TYR A 307 1.56 12.50 24.67
CA TYR A 307 2.31 11.93 23.57
C TYR A 307 3.53 11.18 24.11
N PHE A 308 3.90 10.07 23.47
CA PHE A 308 5.20 9.43 23.69
C PHE A 308 5.97 9.51 22.37
N THR A 309 7.13 10.16 22.38
CA THR A 309 7.78 10.68 21.17
C THR A 309 9.22 10.22 20.98
N GLU A 310 9.85 9.62 21.99
CA GLU A 310 11.23 9.15 21.88
C GLU A 310 11.57 8.00 22.83
N CYS A 311 12.21 6.98 22.28
CA CYS A 311 12.95 5.95 22.99
C CYS A 311 14.01 5.38 22.04
N THR A 312 14.96 4.60 22.54
CA THR A 312 15.90 3.90 21.66
C THR A 312 16.22 2.51 22.16
N GLY A 313 16.35 1.58 21.21
CA GLY A 313 17.02 0.31 21.45
C GLY A 313 18.53 0.51 21.65
N SER A 314 19.18 -0.49 22.24
CA SER A 314 20.64 -0.55 22.37
C SER A 314 21.22 -1.64 21.47
N PHE A 315 22.43 -1.46 20.97
CA PHE A 315 23.17 -2.54 20.31
C PHE A 315 23.67 -3.56 21.34
N GLY A 316 23.58 -4.84 20.99
CA GLY A 316 24.03 -5.95 21.84
C GLY A 316 23.04 -6.41 22.92
N SER A 317 21.86 -5.79 22.99
CA SER A 317 20.76 -6.25 23.88
C SER A 317 20.05 -7.48 23.34
N ASP A 318 19.40 -8.22 24.25
CA ASP A 318 18.68 -9.45 23.92
C ASP A 318 17.35 -9.15 23.20
N TRP A 319 17.10 -9.90 22.12
CA TRP A 319 15.92 -9.76 21.26
C TRP A 319 14.61 -9.85 22.02
N TRP A 320 14.44 -10.86 22.85
CA TRP A 320 13.16 -11.10 23.51
C TRP A 320 12.93 -10.13 24.67
N SER A 321 13.99 -9.83 25.42
CA SER A 321 13.97 -8.87 26.51
C SER A 321 13.54 -7.49 26.02
N ASP A 322 14.06 -7.03 24.88
CA ASP A 322 13.68 -5.73 24.32
C ASP A 322 12.26 -5.73 23.75
N ILE A 323 11.78 -6.81 23.11
CA ILE A 323 10.37 -6.90 22.69
C ILE A 323 9.45 -6.82 23.91
N LYS A 324 9.74 -7.57 24.97
CA LYS A 324 8.95 -7.52 26.21
C LYS A 324 8.91 -6.10 26.76
N TRP A 325 10.06 -5.45 26.87
CA TRP A 325 10.18 -4.12 27.43
C TRP A 325 9.47 -3.06 26.57
N THR A 326 9.70 -3.08 25.25
CA THR A 326 9.10 -2.14 24.29
C THR A 326 7.59 -2.30 24.26
N MET A 327 7.08 -3.54 24.28
CA MET A 327 5.64 -3.78 24.31
C MET A 327 5.03 -3.35 25.65
N ASP A 328 5.60 -3.76 26.79
CA ASP A 328 5.05 -3.47 28.12
C ASP A 328 5.09 -1.97 28.45
N ASN A 329 6.14 -1.25 28.05
CA ASN A 329 6.32 0.16 28.42
C ASN A 329 5.88 1.14 27.33
N ILE A 330 6.16 0.84 26.05
CA ILE A 330 6.03 1.80 24.95
C ILE A 330 4.78 1.52 24.12
N ALA A 331 4.72 0.37 23.44
CA ALA A 331 3.69 0.10 22.44
C ALA A 331 2.31 -0.26 23.04
N ILE A 332 2.28 -0.91 24.22
CA ILE A 332 1.05 -1.13 25.00
C ILE A 332 1.00 -0.18 26.21
N GLY A 333 2.10 -0.06 26.96
CA GLY A 333 2.16 0.72 28.20
C GLY A 333 1.81 2.19 28.05
N ALA A 334 2.52 2.95 27.20
CA ALA A 334 2.25 4.37 27.04
C ALA A 334 0.79 4.66 26.62
N PRO A 335 0.19 3.96 25.65
CA PRO A 335 -1.24 4.10 25.36
C PRO A 335 -2.16 3.68 26.52
N GLN A 336 -1.74 2.75 27.38
CA GLN A 336 -2.51 2.43 28.59
C GLN A 336 -2.60 3.62 29.55
N HIS A 337 -1.57 4.45 29.57
CA HIS A 337 -1.46 5.68 30.35
C HIS A 337 -1.67 6.95 29.48
N TRP A 338 -2.70 6.90 28.63
CA TRP A 338 -3.24 8.04 27.86
C TRP A 338 -2.40 8.59 26.71
N ALA A 339 -1.24 8.02 26.42
CA ALA A 339 -0.45 8.45 25.27
C ALA A 339 -1.21 8.18 23.96
N ARG A 340 -1.19 9.15 23.04
CA ARG A 340 -1.79 9.05 21.71
C ARG A 340 -0.82 8.53 20.66
N THR A 341 0.48 8.61 20.93
CA THR A 341 1.55 8.09 20.07
C THR A 341 2.46 7.19 20.88
N ALA A 342 3.20 6.34 20.19
CA ALA A 342 4.44 5.78 20.71
C ALA A 342 5.46 5.74 19.56
N LEU A 343 6.54 6.51 19.70
CA LEU A 343 7.57 6.68 18.69
C LEU A 343 8.94 6.23 19.23
N GLU A 344 9.71 5.56 18.38
CA GLU A 344 11.12 5.29 18.60
C GLU A 344 11.99 6.37 17.94
N TRP A 345 13.27 6.42 18.31
CA TRP A 345 14.19 7.43 17.81
C TRP A 345 14.54 7.20 16.35
N ASN A 346 15.66 6.56 16.04
CA ASN A 346 16.14 6.48 14.67
C ASN A 346 15.34 5.48 13.82
N PHE A 347 14.91 5.93 12.63
CA PHE A 347 14.31 5.05 11.62
C PHE A 347 15.35 4.05 11.09
N ALA A 348 16.47 4.54 10.55
CA ALA A 348 17.56 3.72 10.07
C ALA A 348 18.91 4.15 10.66
N SER A 349 19.81 3.20 10.86
CA SER A 349 21.22 3.45 11.16
C SER A 349 22.10 2.37 10.52
N ASN A 350 23.40 2.62 10.44
CA ASN A 350 24.35 1.60 9.97
C ASN A 350 24.62 0.54 11.04
N GLU A 351 25.41 -0.49 10.69
CA GLU A 351 25.78 -1.60 11.57
C GLU A 351 26.54 -1.19 12.86
N SER A 352 27.01 0.05 12.93
CA SER A 352 27.66 0.65 14.11
C SER A 352 26.78 1.64 14.87
N GLY A 353 25.50 1.75 14.53
CA GLY A 353 24.58 2.72 15.14
C GLY A 353 24.84 4.17 14.76
N GLY A 354 25.51 4.41 13.62
CA GLY A 354 25.78 5.75 13.10
C GLY A 354 25.05 6.03 11.78
N PRO A 355 25.35 7.18 11.14
CA PRO A 355 26.31 8.20 11.55
C PRO A 355 25.86 9.01 12.77
N THR A 356 26.79 9.32 13.69
CA THR A 356 26.55 10.19 14.85
C THR A 356 27.24 11.53 14.70
N PHE A 357 26.77 12.54 15.43
CA PHE A 357 27.35 13.88 15.44
C PHE A 357 28.80 13.83 15.92
N PRO A 358 29.77 14.42 15.20
CA PRO A 358 31.18 14.30 15.57
C PRO A 358 31.46 14.81 16.97
N GLY A 359 32.09 13.97 17.80
CA GLY A 359 32.43 14.32 19.18
C GLY A 359 31.32 14.06 20.20
N THR A 360 30.08 13.78 19.77
CA THR A 360 28.93 13.52 20.66
C THR A 360 29.22 12.41 21.65
N ASP A 361 28.85 12.55 22.91
CA ASP A 361 28.84 11.45 23.87
C ASP A 361 27.51 10.69 23.94
N SER A 362 26.48 11.16 23.22
CA SER A 362 25.21 10.47 23.03
C SER A 362 25.44 9.14 22.32
N CYS A 363 24.73 8.10 22.77
CA CYS A 363 24.67 6.80 22.08
C CYS A 363 26.05 6.17 21.78
N LYS A 364 27.02 6.29 22.69
CA LYS A 364 28.38 5.74 22.51
C LYS A 364 28.60 4.32 23.04
N SER A 365 28.02 3.97 24.19
CA SER A 365 28.28 2.68 24.84
C SER A 365 27.16 2.26 25.81
N PRO A 366 26.24 1.37 25.41
CA PRO A 366 26.14 0.78 24.07
C PRO A 366 25.71 1.80 23.02
N ALA A 367 26.01 1.51 21.75
CA ALA A 367 25.50 2.31 20.64
C ALA A 367 23.97 2.22 20.58
N CYS A 368 23.31 3.30 20.18
CA CYS A 368 21.86 3.28 19.99
C CYS A 368 21.50 2.53 18.70
N ARG A 369 20.45 1.72 18.77
CA ARG A 369 19.96 0.90 17.67
C ARG A 369 18.69 1.50 17.09
N ALA A 370 18.70 1.75 15.79
CA ALA A 370 17.54 2.20 15.04
C ALA A 370 16.54 1.05 14.84
N ILE A 371 15.34 1.36 14.37
CA ILE A 371 14.35 0.31 14.04
C ILE A 371 14.76 -0.51 12.79
N VAL A 372 15.60 0.04 11.92
CA VAL A 372 16.23 -0.64 10.77
C VAL A 372 17.74 -0.46 10.80
N THR A 373 18.49 -1.54 10.61
CA THR A 373 19.94 -1.51 10.37
C THR A 373 20.21 -1.65 8.88
N VAL A 374 20.87 -0.68 8.26
CA VAL A 374 21.32 -0.73 6.86
C VAL A 374 22.77 -1.20 6.82
N LYS A 375 23.04 -2.25 6.05
CA LYS A 375 24.36 -2.86 5.90
C LYS A 375 25.15 -2.19 4.79
N SER A 376 26.47 -2.31 4.89
CA SER A 376 27.40 -1.71 3.91
C SER A 376 27.22 -2.20 2.46
N ASP A 377 26.60 -3.37 2.26
CA ASP A 377 26.29 -3.96 0.95
C ASP A 377 24.95 -3.47 0.36
N GLY A 378 24.24 -2.58 1.04
CA GLY A 378 22.93 -2.05 0.64
C GLY A 378 21.74 -2.92 1.08
N SER A 379 21.97 -4.08 1.72
CA SER A 379 20.91 -4.85 2.37
C SER A 379 20.50 -4.21 3.71
N TYR A 380 19.36 -4.63 4.26
CA TYR A 380 18.87 -4.12 5.54
C TYR A 380 18.36 -5.25 6.46
N GLU A 381 18.32 -4.95 7.75
CA GLU A 381 17.79 -5.82 8.81
C GLU A 381 16.79 -5.04 9.67
N LEU A 382 15.65 -5.67 9.97
CA LEU A 382 14.63 -5.09 10.83
C LEU A 382 14.90 -5.49 12.28
N ASN A 383 15.00 -4.49 13.17
CA ASN A 383 15.31 -4.71 14.58
C ASN A 383 14.05 -5.03 15.42
N GLN A 384 14.22 -5.47 16.68
CA GLN A 384 13.11 -5.83 17.57
C GLN A 384 12.08 -4.70 17.78
N GLU A 385 12.53 -3.45 17.78
CA GLU A 385 11.68 -2.27 17.92
C GLU A 385 10.71 -2.14 16.73
N PHE A 386 11.16 -2.47 15.50
CA PHE A 386 10.32 -2.50 14.32
C PHE A 386 9.15 -3.46 14.50
N TYR A 387 9.41 -4.69 14.94
CA TYR A 387 8.36 -5.70 15.06
C TYR A 387 7.36 -5.36 16.17
N SER A 388 7.83 -4.76 17.26
CA SER A 388 6.99 -4.30 18.37
C SER A 388 6.03 -3.20 17.92
N LEU A 389 6.56 -2.14 17.29
CA LEU A 389 5.76 -1.04 16.79
C LEU A 389 4.85 -1.44 15.61
N ALA A 390 5.32 -2.31 14.70
CA ALA A 390 4.53 -2.75 13.57
C ALA A 390 3.29 -3.55 14.00
N GLN A 391 3.44 -4.41 15.01
CA GLN A 391 2.30 -5.12 15.60
C GLN A 391 1.27 -4.14 16.18
N ALA A 392 1.74 -3.18 17.00
CA ALA A 392 0.87 -2.17 17.60
C ALA A 392 0.19 -1.28 16.55
N SER A 393 0.94 -0.84 15.53
CA SER A 393 0.41 0.01 14.46
C SER A 393 -0.69 -0.69 13.68
N ARG A 394 -0.53 -1.98 13.38
CA ARG A 394 -1.55 -2.77 12.69
C ARG A 394 -2.87 -2.80 13.46
N ALA A 395 -2.94 -2.70 14.78
CA ALA A 395 -4.25 -2.64 15.43
C ALA A 395 -5.06 -1.37 15.06
N ILE A 396 -4.39 -0.27 14.76
CA ILE A 396 -5.05 1.03 14.63
C ILE A 396 -5.12 1.59 13.21
N VAL A 397 -4.45 0.99 12.21
CA VAL A 397 -4.46 1.46 10.81
C VAL A 397 -5.90 1.66 10.30
N PRO A 398 -6.27 2.79 9.67
CA PRO A 398 -7.61 2.95 9.09
C PRO A 398 -8.00 1.82 8.15
N LYS A 399 -9.27 1.40 8.15
CA LYS A 399 -9.73 0.36 7.20
C LYS A 399 -10.01 0.94 5.81
N ASP A 400 -10.49 2.18 5.76
CA ASP A 400 -10.83 2.87 4.51
C ASP A 400 -9.76 3.90 4.17
N PRO A 401 -9.53 4.21 2.88
CA PRO A 401 -8.64 5.29 2.47
C PRO A 401 -9.08 6.65 3.07
N GLY A 402 -8.47 7.03 4.19
CA GLY A 402 -8.80 8.30 4.89
C GLY A 402 -9.86 8.20 5.96
N GLY A 403 -10.23 6.97 6.32
CA GLY A 403 -11.03 6.73 7.51
C GLY A 403 -10.27 7.09 8.79
N PRO A 404 -10.99 7.16 9.91
CA PRO A 404 -10.39 7.45 11.20
C PRO A 404 -9.44 6.32 11.62
N ILE A 405 -8.36 6.70 12.28
CA ILE A 405 -7.44 5.76 12.93
C ILE A 405 -8.09 5.15 14.18
N GLY A 406 -7.52 4.08 14.72
CA GLY A 406 -8.04 3.40 15.90
C GLY A 406 -8.17 4.31 17.13
N GLN A 407 -9.25 4.13 17.86
CA GLN A 407 -9.52 4.73 19.16
C GLN A 407 -9.40 3.65 20.24
N ARG A 408 -8.74 3.94 21.36
CA ARG A 408 -8.56 2.97 22.44
C ARG A 408 -9.88 2.75 23.19
N ILE A 409 -10.17 1.49 23.52
CA ILE A 409 -11.36 1.07 24.27
C ILE A 409 -10.98 0.24 25.50
N GLY A 410 -11.96 0.01 26.38
CA GLY A 410 -11.82 -0.80 27.58
C GLY A 410 -11.33 -2.22 27.29
N VAL A 411 -10.33 -2.67 28.04
CA VAL A 411 -9.93 -4.08 28.10
C VAL A 411 -9.48 -4.43 29.51
N THR A 412 -9.87 -5.60 29.99
CA THR A 412 -9.38 -6.19 31.24
C THR A 412 -8.88 -7.60 30.99
N VAL A 413 -7.86 -8.02 31.74
CA VAL A 413 -7.32 -9.38 31.67
C VAL A 413 -7.47 -10.04 33.03
N GLY A 414 -8.17 -11.18 33.07
CA GLY A 414 -8.40 -12.01 34.25
C GLY A 414 -7.93 -13.46 34.03
N GLY A 415 -8.25 -14.34 34.97
CA GLY A 415 -7.84 -15.76 34.95
C GLY A 415 -6.47 -16.03 35.57
N ASN A 416 -6.10 -17.31 35.63
CA ASN A 416 -4.93 -17.81 36.35
C ASN A 416 -3.60 -17.35 35.73
N LEU A 417 -3.56 -17.19 34.40
CA LEU A 417 -2.40 -16.70 33.65
C LEU A 417 -2.57 -15.26 33.17
N SER A 418 -3.42 -14.46 33.83
CA SER A 418 -3.58 -13.02 33.51
C SER A 418 -2.28 -12.24 33.56
N TRP A 419 -1.41 -12.57 34.53
CA TRP A 419 -0.10 -11.95 34.70
C TRP A 419 0.80 -12.06 33.45
N ALA A 420 0.58 -13.11 32.64
CA ALA A 420 1.38 -13.43 31.46
C ALA A 420 1.00 -12.61 30.22
N LEU A 421 -0.13 -11.90 30.24
CA LEU A 421 -0.63 -11.16 29.10
C LEU A 421 -0.59 -9.65 29.36
N ARG A 422 -0.18 -8.89 28.35
CA ARG A 422 -0.40 -7.44 28.25
C ARG A 422 -1.24 -7.16 27.03
N VAL A 423 -2.29 -6.37 27.19
CA VAL A 423 -3.31 -6.20 26.15
C VAL A 423 -3.73 -4.74 26.00
N ASN A 424 -3.83 -4.29 24.75
CA ASN A 424 -4.61 -3.11 24.38
C ASN A 424 -5.71 -3.47 23.39
N ALA A 425 -6.84 -2.78 23.48
CA ALA A 425 -7.97 -2.93 22.58
C ALA A 425 -8.32 -1.61 21.90
N PHE A 426 -8.75 -1.70 20.65
CA PHE A 426 -9.09 -0.56 19.82
C PHE A 426 -10.35 -0.79 19.00
N VAL A 427 -11.08 0.29 18.73
CA VAL A 427 -12.14 0.38 17.73
C VAL A 427 -11.70 1.33 16.62
N THR A 428 -11.82 0.91 15.38
CA THR A 428 -11.56 1.73 14.19
C THR A 428 -12.87 1.95 13.47
N LYS A 429 -13.36 3.20 13.51
CA LYS A 429 -14.57 3.61 12.80
C LYS A 429 -14.34 3.64 11.28
N ARG A 430 -15.41 3.78 10.51
CA ARG A 430 -15.39 3.78 9.04
C ARG A 430 -15.66 5.17 8.47
N SER A 431 -15.24 5.41 7.23
CA SER A 431 -15.50 6.69 6.55
C SER A 431 -17.00 6.89 6.31
N ASN A 432 -17.71 5.81 6.01
CA ASN A 432 -19.16 5.76 6.02
C ASN A 432 -19.63 5.23 7.37
N SER A 433 -20.40 6.03 8.11
CA SER A 433 -20.93 5.62 9.42
C SER A 433 -21.92 4.45 9.36
N ALA A 434 -22.40 4.07 8.17
CA ALA A 434 -23.22 2.89 7.95
C ALA A 434 -22.40 1.59 7.85
N ASP A 435 -21.08 1.66 7.64
CA ASP A 435 -20.21 0.49 7.61
C ASP A 435 -19.83 0.00 9.00
N TRP A 436 -19.56 -1.30 9.13
CA TRP A 436 -19.18 -1.91 10.40
C TRP A 436 -17.83 -1.39 10.93
N ASN A 437 -17.80 -1.06 12.22
CA ASN A 437 -16.56 -0.74 12.94
C ASN A 437 -15.66 -1.97 13.04
N ARG A 438 -14.36 -1.78 12.82
CA ARG A 438 -13.36 -2.82 13.05
C ARG A 438 -12.90 -2.78 14.50
N TYR A 439 -12.84 -3.93 15.14
CA TYR A 439 -12.28 -4.09 16.47
C TYR A 439 -10.96 -4.84 16.39
N SER A 440 -10.05 -4.55 17.32
CA SER A 440 -8.74 -5.18 17.34
C SER A 440 -8.13 -5.20 18.72
N ILE A 441 -7.31 -6.22 18.98
CA ILE A 441 -6.45 -6.30 20.17
C ILE A 441 -5.01 -6.59 19.76
N VAL A 442 -4.07 -6.06 20.56
CA VAL A 442 -2.64 -6.40 20.52
C VAL A 442 -2.32 -7.05 21.85
N VAL A 443 -1.72 -8.23 21.80
CA VAL A 443 -1.45 -9.07 22.97
C VAL A 443 0.03 -9.44 22.99
N LEU A 444 0.74 -9.04 24.03
CA LEU A 444 2.04 -9.63 24.39
C LEU A 444 1.77 -10.81 25.32
N ASN A 445 2.20 -12.02 24.94
CA ASN A 445 2.34 -13.16 25.83
C ASN A 445 3.81 -13.34 26.18
N TRP A 446 4.15 -13.09 27.44
CA TRP A 446 5.51 -13.23 27.97
C TRP A 446 5.65 -14.37 28.98
N ASN A 447 4.82 -15.41 28.87
CA ASN A 447 4.89 -16.58 29.73
C ASN A 447 6.15 -17.42 29.42
N ASP A 448 7.32 -16.98 29.90
CA ASP A 448 8.61 -17.67 29.75
C ASP A 448 9.12 -18.33 31.05
N ASN A 449 8.32 -18.26 32.13
CA ASN A 449 8.60 -18.68 33.51
C ASN A 449 9.85 -17.99 34.11
N SER A 450 9.64 -17.11 35.10
CA SER A 450 10.67 -16.23 35.67
C SER A 450 11.66 -16.87 36.66
N SER A 451 11.73 -18.20 36.77
CA SER A 451 12.58 -18.86 37.78
C SER A 451 13.43 -19.99 37.19
N SER A 452 14.67 -19.67 36.84
CA SER A 452 15.83 -20.56 36.63
C SER A 452 15.84 -21.55 35.46
N SER A 453 14.73 -21.81 34.76
CA SER A 453 14.74 -22.59 33.51
C SER A 453 13.81 -21.95 32.47
N TRP A 454 14.40 -21.50 31.36
CA TRP A 454 13.69 -20.90 30.23
C TRP A 454 12.63 -21.88 29.69
N ASN A 455 11.35 -21.54 29.86
CA ASN A 455 10.24 -22.42 29.49
C ASN A 455 9.07 -21.62 28.91
N PRO A 456 9.17 -21.15 27.65
CA PRO A 456 8.12 -20.40 26.96
C PRO A 456 6.88 -21.27 26.71
N GLN A 457 5.77 -20.90 27.34
CA GLN A 457 4.51 -21.62 27.28
C GLN A 457 3.40 -20.80 26.62
N PRO A 458 2.69 -21.34 25.62
CA PRO A 458 1.54 -20.66 25.05
C PRO A 458 0.44 -20.50 26.11
N VAL A 459 -0.36 -19.44 25.99
CA VAL A 459 -1.48 -19.16 26.90
C VAL A 459 -2.79 -19.32 26.13
N LYS A 460 -3.63 -20.28 26.54
CA LYS A 460 -4.98 -20.43 25.99
C LYS A 460 -5.90 -19.42 26.64
N ALA A 461 -6.26 -18.36 25.94
CA ALA A 461 -7.11 -17.32 26.48
C ALA A 461 -8.51 -17.30 25.84
N THR A 462 -9.48 -16.90 26.65
CA THR A 462 -10.81 -16.51 26.18
C THR A 462 -10.81 -15.02 25.84
N ILE A 463 -11.45 -14.64 24.75
CA ILE A 463 -11.65 -13.24 24.32
C ILE A 463 -13.16 -12.99 24.37
N GLU A 464 -13.61 -12.24 25.35
CA GLU A 464 -15.00 -11.84 25.49
C GLU A 464 -15.25 -10.49 24.81
N PHE A 465 -16.32 -10.42 24.03
CA PHE A 465 -16.79 -9.17 23.45
C PHE A 465 -18.32 -9.19 23.30
N ARG A 466 -19.01 -8.19 23.85
CA ARG A 466 -20.48 -8.02 23.76
C ARG A 466 -21.30 -9.29 24.03
N GLY A 467 -20.97 -10.00 25.10
CA GLY A 467 -21.76 -11.16 25.57
C GLY A 467 -21.49 -12.48 24.85
N VAL A 468 -20.55 -12.53 23.90
CA VAL A 468 -20.04 -13.75 23.26
C VAL A 468 -18.54 -13.89 23.51
N GLN A 469 -17.98 -15.08 23.26
CA GLN A 469 -16.57 -15.35 23.50
C GLN A 469 -15.91 -16.10 22.33
N ALA A 470 -14.65 -15.81 22.07
CA ALA A 470 -13.78 -16.61 21.21
C ALA A 470 -12.66 -17.23 22.06
N THR A 471 -12.10 -18.36 21.63
CA THR A 471 -10.94 -18.97 22.30
C THR A 471 -9.76 -18.93 21.34
N TYR A 472 -8.62 -18.45 21.84
CA TYR A 472 -7.38 -18.38 21.07
C TYR A 472 -6.18 -18.74 21.94
N THR A 473 -5.26 -19.52 21.37
CA THR A 473 -4.02 -19.90 22.05
C THR A 473 -2.90 -18.96 21.59
N PHE A 474 -2.51 -18.04 22.46
CA PHE A 474 -1.46 -17.06 22.19
C PHE A 474 -0.08 -17.73 22.33
N PRO A 475 0.73 -17.83 21.27
CA PRO A 475 2.12 -18.24 21.42
C PRO A 475 2.89 -17.18 22.21
N VAL A 476 4.02 -17.56 22.82
CA VAL A 476 4.92 -16.58 23.46
C VAL A 476 5.47 -15.65 22.37
N GLY A 477 5.23 -14.37 22.53
CA GLY A 477 5.36 -13.41 21.44
C GLY A 477 4.32 -12.30 21.49
N VAL A 478 4.23 -11.56 20.39
CA VAL A 478 3.22 -10.53 20.16
C VAL A 478 2.24 -11.01 19.11
N THR A 479 0.94 -10.95 19.42
CA THR A 479 -0.14 -11.29 18.49
C THR A 479 -1.12 -10.13 18.33
N THR A 480 -1.43 -9.75 17.09
CA THR A 480 -2.45 -8.76 16.77
C THR A 480 -3.64 -9.45 16.10
N LEU A 481 -4.84 -9.23 16.64
CA LEU A 481 -6.09 -9.82 16.16
C LEU A 481 -7.05 -8.72 15.74
N ARG A 482 -7.81 -8.94 14.65
CA ARG A 482 -8.88 -8.05 14.19
C ARG A 482 -10.16 -8.81 13.87
N TRP A 483 -11.30 -8.22 14.21
CA TRP A 483 -12.62 -8.78 13.93
C TRP A 483 -13.64 -7.70 13.55
N LYS A 484 -14.77 -8.16 13.01
CA LYS A 484 -15.93 -7.33 12.63
C LYS A 484 -17.16 -7.75 13.43
N MET A 485 -18.10 -6.82 13.56
CA MET A 485 -19.43 -7.08 14.11
C MET A 485 -20.46 -7.01 12.98
N ALA A 486 -21.30 -8.04 12.86
CA ALA A 486 -22.47 -8.02 11.99
C ALA A 486 -23.68 -7.66 12.86
N ASP A 487 -24.30 -6.49 12.65
CA ASP A 487 -25.47 -6.09 13.44
C ASP A 487 -26.67 -7.00 13.16
N LEU A 488 -27.36 -7.40 14.23
CA LEU A 488 -28.53 -8.30 14.21
C LEU A 488 -29.71 -7.77 13.39
N VAL A 489 -29.80 -6.45 13.17
CA VAL A 489 -30.86 -5.84 12.36
C VAL A 489 -30.64 -6.08 10.86
N TYR A 490 -29.43 -6.39 10.42
CA TYR A 490 -29.09 -6.50 9.00
C TYR A 490 -29.33 -7.90 8.41
N GLN A 491 -29.37 -8.95 9.24
CA GLN A 491 -29.70 -10.31 8.78
C GLN A 491 -31.19 -10.47 8.41
N GLN A 492 -32.09 -9.66 8.97
CA GLN A 492 -33.50 -9.61 8.54
C GLN A 492 -33.69 -8.86 7.21
N ILE A 493 -32.80 -7.93 6.86
CA ILE A 493 -32.91 -7.10 5.66
C ILE A 493 -32.21 -7.74 4.45
N LEU A 494 -31.18 -8.57 4.67
CA LEU A 494 -30.44 -9.22 3.59
C LEU A 494 -31.24 -10.28 2.79
N PHE A 495 -32.33 -10.84 3.36
CA PHE A 495 -33.20 -11.76 2.62
C PHE A 495 -34.47 -11.12 2.03
N GLY A 496 -34.75 -9.84 2.31
CA GLY A 496 -36.00 -9.19 1.84
C GLY A 496 -35.86 -7.78 1.26
N GLY A 497 -34.83 -7.01 1.65
CA GLY A 497 -34.76 -5.56 1.38
C GLY A 497 -33.83 -5.16 0.23
N VAL A 498 -32.77 -5.91 -0.05
CA VAL A 498 -31.78 -5.52 -1.06
C VAL A 498 -32.36 -5.61 -2.48
N ALA A 499 -33.25 -6.57 -2.75
CA ALA A 499 -33.97 -6.68 -4.03
C ALA A 499 -34.99 -5.54 -4.23
N ALA A 500 -35.59 -5.01 -3.16
CA ALA A 500 -36.64 -4.00 -3.24
C ALA A 500 -36.11 -2.58 -3.36
N LYS A 501 -34.95 -2.28 -2.75
CA LYS A 501 -34.35 -0.93 -2.78
C LYS A 501 -33.54 -0.68 -4.06
N LEU A 502 -32.83 -1.68 -4.60
CA LEU A 502 -32.19 -1.58 -5.92
C LEU A 502 -33.21 -1.49 -7.08
N SER A 503 -34.40 -2.06 -6.94
CA SER A 503 -35.46 -2.00 -7.96
C SER A 503 -36.16 -0.62 -8.06
N ARG A 504 -36.05 0.26 -7.05
CA ARG A 504 -36.75 1.57 -7.04
C ARG A 504 -35.85 2.76 -7.37
N GLU A 505 -34.55 2.69 -7.11
CA GLU A 505 -33.64 3.82 -7.36
C GLU A 505 -32.91 3.75 -8.72
N LEU A 506 -32.90 2.60 -9.41
CA LEU A 506 -32.10 2.44 -10.64
C LEU A 506 -32.87 2.32 -11.96
N GLN A 507 -34.22 2.32 -11.96
CA GLN A 507 -35.03 2.13 -13.19
C GLN A 507 -34.48 1.04 -14.16
N LEU A 508 -33.85 -0.01 -13.63
CA LEU A 508 -33.33 -1.10 -14.45
C LEU A 508 -34.47 -2.01 -14.90
N PRO A 509 -34.53 -2.42 -16.18
CA PRO A 509 -35.49 -3.41 -16.65
C PRO A 509 -35.33 -4.72 -15.86
N ARG A 510 -36.42 -5.18 -15.26
CA ARG A 510 -36.49 -6.44 -14.52
C ARG A 510 -36.41 -7.63 -15.49
N SER A 511 -35.22 -8.10 -15.84
CA SER A 511 -35.01 -9.49 -16.32
C SER A 511 -33.53 -9.84 -16.57
N LEU A 512 -32.64 -9.82 -15.57
CA LEU A 512 -31.36 -10.52 -15.69
C LEU A 512 -31.05 -11.22 -14.37
N GLY A 513 -31.11 -12.55 -14.37
CA GLY A 513 -30.77 -13.39 -13.23
C GLY A 513 -29.26 -13.57 -13.17
N TYR A 514 -28.60 -12.92 -12.21
CA TYR A 514 -27.20 -13.21 -11.88
C TYR A 514 -27.13 -14.20 -10.72
N GLY A 515 -26.68 -15.42 -11.01
CA GLY A 515 -26.15 -16.32 -10.01
C GLY A 515 -24.78 -15.84 -9.57
N SER A 516 -24.50 -15.84 -8.26
CA SER A 516 -23.17 -15.56 -7.73
C SER A 516 -22.21 -16.69 -8.14
N TYR A 517 -21.32 -16.45 -9.10
CA TYR A 517 -20.26 -17.39 -9.46
C TYR A 517 -19.17 -17.36 -8.37
N LYS A 518 -19.17 -18.38 -7.49
CA LYS A 518 -18.07 -18.64 -6.56
C LYS A 518 -17.17 -19.73 -7.15
N GLU A 519 -16.22 -19.35 -8.00
CA GLU A 519 -15.14 -20.25 -8.42
C GLU A 519 -13.79 -19.53 -8.29
N SER A 520 -12.79 -20.24 -7.77
CA SER A 520 -11.43 -19.72 -7.58
C SER A 520 -10.73 -19.65 -8.93
N ILE A 521 -10.67 -18.46 -9.53
CA ILE A 521 -9.98 -18.22 -10.80
C ILE A 521 -8.63 -17.56 -10.56
N ILE A 522 -7.58 -18.06 -11.22
CA ILE A 522 -6.21 -17.59 -11.05
C ILE A 522 -5.74 -17.04 -12.39
N HIS A 523 -5.70 -15.71 -12.48
CA HIS A 523 -4.95 -15.02 -13.52
C HIS A 523 -3.50 -14.87 -13.02
N PRO A 524 -2.51 -15.52 -13.63
CA PRO A 524 -1.12 -15.12 -13.45
C PRO A 524 -0.98 -13.71 -14.03
N VAL A 525 -1.08 -12.68 -13.19
CA VAL A 525 -0.65 -11.35 -13.59
C VAL A 525 0.88 -11.35 -13.47
N THR A 526 1.58 -11.72 -14.54
CA THR A 526 3.02 -11.48 -14.65
C THR A 526 3.25 -10.04 -15.08
N CYS A 527 2.76 -9.07 -14.30
CA CYS A 527 2.93 -7.66 -14.61
C CYS A 527 3.04 -6.83 -13.33
N SER A 528 4.22 -6.25 -13.11
CA SER A 528 4.66 -5.66 -11.84
C SER A 528 4.35 -4.18 -11.69
N SER A 529 3.46 -3.61 -12.50
CA SER A 529 3.01 -2.22 -12.37
C SER A 529 1.62 -2.12 -11.71
N TRP A 530 1.44 -1.10 -10.85
CA TRP A 530 0.15 -0.79 -10.21
C TRP A 530 -0.96 -0.51 -11.23
N ILE A 531 -0.60 -0.06 -12.43
CA ILE A 531 -1.50 0.21 -13.55
C ILE A 531 -2.02 -1.10 -14.14
N CYS A 532 -1.15 -2.07 -14.38
CA CYS A 532 -1.48 -3.39 -14.95
C CYS A 532 -2.40 -4.21 -14.04
N ASN A 533 -2.11 -4.26 -12.74
CA ASN A 533 -2.97 -4.93 -11.76
C ASN A 533 -4.38 -4.32 -11.73
N LYS A 534 -4.49 -2.99 -11.82
CA LYS A 534 -5.79 -2.32 -11.90
C LYS A 534 -6.49 -2.55 -13.23
N ALA A 535 -5.74 -2.62 -14.33
CA ALA A 535 -6.27 -2.87 -15.66
C ALA A 535 -6.89 -4.28 -15.79
N ALA A 536 -6.38 -5.27 -15.06
CA ALA A 536 -6.98 -6.60 -14.99
C ALA A 536 -8.11 -6.71 -13.95
N THR A 537 -7.89 -6.21 -12.72
CA THR A 537 -8.82 -6.45 -11.60
C THR A 537 -10.13 -5.67 -11.70
N PHE A 538 -10.07 -4.40 -12.15
CA PHE A 538 -11.26 -3.55 -12.17
C PHE A 538 -12.33 -4.00 -13.19
N PRO A 539 -11.98 -4.37 -14.45
CA PRO A 539 -12.97 -4.92 -15.39
C PRO A 539 -13.60 -6.22 -14.89
N LEU A 540 -12.81 -7.13 -14.31
CA LEU A 540 -13.33 -8.37 -13.73
C LEU A 540 -14.33 -8.09 -12.60
N GLN A 541 -13.98 -7.19 -11.68
CA GLN A 541 -14.89 -6.78 -10.60
C GLN A 541 -16.16 -6.11 -11.12
N LEU A 542 -16.06 -5.30 -12.18
CA LEU A 542 -17.23 -4.71 -12.85
C LEU A 542 -18.16 -5.78 -13.44
N LEU A 543 -17.58 -6.85 -14.01
CA LEU A 543 -18.30 -8.01 -14.56
C LEU A 543 -18.78 -8.99 -13.47
N GLY A 544 -18.70 -8.62 -12.18
CA GLY A 544 -19.26 -9.37 -11.06
C GLY A 544 -18.36 -10.47 -10.50
N TRP A 545 -17.08 -10.49 -10.87
CA TRP A 545 -16.10 -11.46 -10.38
C TRP A 545 -15.54 -11.07 -9.01
N ASP A 546 -15.33 -12.07 -8.14
CA ASP A 546 -14.49 -11.92 -6.96
C ASP A 546 -13.03 -12.18 -7.35
N VAL A 547 -12.16 -11.20 -7.15
CA VAL A 547 -10.80 -11.19 -7.74
C VAL A 547 -9.76 -10.96 -6.66
N ASP A 548 -8.87 -11.94 -6.51
CA ASP A 548 -7.67 -11.84 -5.69
C ASP A 548 -6.45 -11.60 -6.58
N ALA A 549 -5.75 -10.48 -6.39
CA ALA A 549 -4.49 -10.21 -7.08
C ALA A 549 -3.31 -10.77 -6.28
N ILE A 550 -2.56 -11.70 -6.89
CA ILE A 550 -1.32 -12.23 -6.32
C ILE A 550 -0.16 -11.35 -6.82
N ASN A 551 0.40 -10.55 -5.92
CA ASN A 551 1.46 -9.61 -6.27
C ASN A 551 2.83 -10.29 -6.35
N THR A 552 3.19 -10.80 -7.52
CA THR A 552 4.38 -11.63 -7.75
C THR A 552 5.71 -10.89 -7.56
N VAL A 553 5.72 -9.56 -7.58
CA VAL A 553 6.93 -8.73 -7.35
C VAL A 553 7.42 -8.77 -5.89
N GLN A 554 6.59 -9.21 -4.93
CA GLN A 554 7.06 -9.42 -3.56
C GLN A 554 8.04 -10.61 -3.42
N PHE A 555 8.27 -11.36 -4.50
CA PHE A 555 9.23 -12.47 -4.56
C PHE A 555 10.51 -12.12 -5.35
N SER A 556 10.73 -10.87 -5.78
CA SER A 556 11.92 -10.48 -6.55
C SER A 556 12.64 -9.26 -5.94
N ASN A 557 13.96 -9.39 -5.75
CA ASN A 557 14.81 -8.44 -5.01
C ASN A 557 15.42 -7.31 -5.87
N HIS A 558 14.81 -6.90 -6.98
CA HIS A 558 15.37 -5.85 -7.82
C HIS A 558 14.42 -4.68 -8.05
N SER A 559 14.83 -3.51 -7.55
CA SER A 559 14.36 -2.19 -7.96
C SER A 559 14.88 -1.88 -9.37
N ASP A 560 13.98 -1.60 -10.31
CA ASP A 560 14.17 -0.74 -11.52
C ASP A 560 13.67 -1.25 -12.88
N ALA A 561 12.99 -2.39 -12.99
CA ALA A 561 12.26 -2.73 -14.22
C ALA A 561 10.90 -3.39 -13.93
N GLY A 562 9.83 -2.83 -14.51
CA GLY A 562 8.44 -3.24 -14.33
C GLY A 562 8.06 -4.58 -15.00
N TYR A 563 8.94 -5.57 -14.99
CA TYR A 563 8.69 -6.93 -15.52
C TYR A 563 9.34 -8.01 -14.63
N VAL A 564 8.99 -9.30 -14.82
CA VAL A 564 9.63 -10.42 -14.10
C VAL A 564 11.09 -10.50 -14.52
N PRO A 565 12.08 -10.24 -13.64
CA PRO A 565 13.43 -9.92 -14.09
C PRO A 565 14.30 -11.15 -14.43
N GLY A 566 13.86 -12.38 -14.15
CA GLY A 566 14.65 -13.59 -14.39
C GLY A 566 13.87 -14.91 -14.27
N ALA A 567 14.49 -16.00 -14.71
CA ALA A 567 13.89 -17.32 -14.83
C ALA A 567 13.42 -17.93 -13.49
N GLU A 568 14.03 -17.54 -12.37
CA GLU A 568 13.73 -18.09 -11.04
C GLU A 568 12.33 -17.72 -10.55
N ALA A 569 11.96 -16.44 -10.67
CA ALA A 569 10.64 -15.96 -10.27
C ALA A 569 9.54 -16.58 -11.14
N LEU A 570 9.79 -16.70 -12.44
CA LEU A 570 8.87 -17.34 -13.37
C LEU A 570 8.76 -18.85 -13.14
N SER A 571 9.86 -19.49 -12.73
CA SER A 571 9.89 -20.90 -12.35
C SER A 571 9.05 -21.18 -11.10
N ALA A 572 9.13 -20.31 -10.08
CA ALA A 572 8.29 -20.40 -8.90
C ALA A 572 6.79 -20.25 -9.23
N LEU A 573 6.44 -19.37 -10.18
CA LEU A 573 5.08 -19.25 -10.69
C LEU A 573 4.63 -20.53 -11.39
N ALA A 574 5.50 -21.14 -12.20
CA ALA A 574 5.21 -22.41 -12.87
C ALA A 574 5.00 -23.55 -11.86
N ASP A 575 5.80 -23.62 -10.80
CA ASP A 575 5.64 -24.59 -9.70
C ASP A 575 4.29 -24.41 -8.97
N PHE A 576 3.92 -23.15 -8.73
CA PHE A 576 2.65 -22.81 -8.10
C PHE A 576 1.45 -23.16 -8.99
N ALA A 577 1.48 -22.77 -10.27
CA ALA A 577 0.44 -23.10 -11.24
C ALA A 577 0.28 -24.62 -11.40
N THR A 578 1.39 -25.36 -11.42
CA THR A 578 1.38 -26.83 -11.46
C THR A 578 0.68 -27.41 -10.23
N HIS A 579 1.01 -26.93 -9.03
CA HIS A 579 0.35 -27.35 -7.78
C HIS A 579 -1.16 -27.10 -7.78
N LEU A 580 -1.57 -25.96 -8.33
CA LEU A 580 -2.98 -25.58 -8.40
C LEU A 580 -3.74 -26.44 -9.40
N LYS A 581 -3.18 -26.67 -10.60
CA LYS A 581 -3.75 -27.58 -11.61
C LYS A 581 -3.83 -29.01 -11.11
N ALA A 582 -2.85 -29.47 -10.31
CA ALA A 582 -2.90 -30.79 -9.69
C ALA A 582 -4.07 -30.93 -8.69
N LYS A 583 -4.42 -29.85 -7.97
CA LYS A 583 -5.55 -29.82 -7.03
C LYS A 583 -6.91 -29.59 -7.72
N ASN A 584 -6.92 -28.79 -8.78
CA ASN A 584 -8.08 -28.49 -9.58
C ASN A 584 -7.73 -28.57 -11.08
N PRO A 585 -7.89 -29.74 -11.72
CA PRO A 585 -7.64 -29.90 -13.15
C PRO A 585 -8.50 -28.98 -14.03
N ASN A 586 -9.67 -28.59 -13.53
CA ASN A 586 -10.61 -27.69 -14.23
C ASN A 586 -10.29 -26.21 -14.01
N LEU A 587 -9.21 -25.87 -13.29
CA LEU A 587 -8.81 -24.48 -13.08
C LEU A 587 -8.59 -23.79 -14.43
N LEU A 588 -9.29 -22.68 -14.67
CA LEU A 588 -9.05 -21.81 -15.81
C LEU A 588 -7.75 -21.02 -15.57
N PHE A 589 -6.72 -21.29 -16.39
CA PHE A 589 -5.44 -20.61 -16.33
C PHE A 589 -5.22 -19.85 -17.64
N VAL A 590 -5.28 -18.52 -17.60
CA VAL A 590 -5.02 -17.65 -18.75
C VAL A 590 -3.63 -17.08 -18.63
N LEU A 591 -2.75 -17.38 -19.58
CA LEU A 591 -1.35 -16.96 -19.55
C LEU A 591 -1.12 -15.87 -20.59
N ASP A 592 -0.76 -14.69 -20.12
CA ASP A 592 -0.31 -13.57 -20.94
C ASP A 592 1.23 -13.50 -20.83
N PRO A 593 2.00 -14.02 -21.80
CA PRO A 593 3.46 -13.92 -21.76
C PRO A 593 3.82 -12.44 -21.84
N VAL A 594 4.69 -11.94 -20.95
CA VAL A 594 5.10 -10.53 -20.99
C VAL A 594 6.61 -10.49 -21.21
N MET A 595 7.02 -10.64 -22.47
CA MET A 595 8.44 -10.74 -22.82
C MET A 595 8.95 -9.52 -23.60
N GLY A 596 8.10 -8.88 -24.38
CA GLY A 596 8.51 -7.75 -25.20
C GLY A 596 7.47 -7.35 -26.23
N ASP A 597 7.69 -6.22 -26.86
CA ASP A 597 6.95 -5.77 -28.04
C ASP A 597 7.88 -4.98 -28.99
N ASP A 598 7.40 -4.70 -30.21
CA ASP A 598 8.08 -3.86 -31.21
C ASP A 598 9.58 -4.18 -31.45
N GLY A 599 9.94 -5.47 -31.38
CA GLY A 599 11.30 -5.93 -31.63
C GLY A 599 12.25 -5.83 -30.44
N LYS A 600 11.78 -5.40 -29.25
CA LYS A 600 12.59 -5.25 -28.03
C LYS A 600 12.08 -6.19 -26.93
N MET A 601 13.01 -6.94 -26.33
CA MET A 601 12.71 -7.75 -25.14
C MET A 601 12.87 -6.89 -23.87
N TYR A 602 11.92 -7.00 -22.95
CA TYR A 602 11.88 -6.24 -21.69
C TYR A 602 12.40 -7.01 -20.47
N VAL A 603 12.70 -8.29 -20.66
CA VAL A 603 13.06 -9.27 -19.63
C VAL A 603 14.36 -9.95 -19.98
N ALA A 604 14.98 -10.63 -19.01
CA ALA A 604 16.19 -11.41 -19.25
C ALA A 604 15.90 -12.59 -20.20
N ASN A 605 16.87 -12.95 -21.04
CA ASN A 605 16.72 -14.00 -22.06
C ASN A 605 16.43 -15.40 -21.48
N ASP A 606 16.72 -15.61 -20.20
CA ASP A 606 16.54 -16.88 -19.49
C ASP A 606 15.08 -17.20 -19.14
N VAL A 607 14.15 -16.25 -19.27
CA VAL A 607 12.73 -16.49 -19.00
C VAL A 607 12.01 -17.26 -20.11
N LEU A 608 12.50 -17.15 -21.36
CA LEU A 608 11.84 -17.74 -22.53
C LEU A 608 11.70 -19.28 -22.42
N PRO A 609 12.74 -20.04 -22.00
CA PRO A 609 12.59 -21.46 -21.72
C PRO A 609 11.51 -21.78 -20.68
N VAL A 610 11.36 -20.95 -19.64
CA VAL A 610 10.37 -21.19 -18.58
C VAL A 610 8.96 -20.97 -19.09
N TYR A 611 8.71 -19.92 -19.87
CA TYR A 611 7.43 -19.74 -20.55
C TYR A 611 7.11 -20.93 -21.45
N ARG A 612 8.04 -21.25 -22.36
CA ARG A 612 7.87 -22.26 -23.40
C ARG A 612 7.68 -23.67 -22.83
N ASP A 613 8.52 -24.07 -21.88
CA ASP A 613 8.64 -25.46 -21.46
C ASP A 613 7.84 -25.78 -20.18
N ARG A 614 7.49 -24.76 -19.38
CA ARG A 614 6.81 -24.97 -18.08
C ARG A 614 5.43 -24.35 -17.98
N LEU A 615 5.20 -23.18 -18.57
CA LEU A 615 3.93 -22.44 -18.42
C LEU A 615 2.94 -22.70 -19.55
N LEU A 616 3.39 -22.73 -20.82
CA LEU A 616 2.52 -23.02 -21.95
C LEU A 616 1.73 -24.33 -21.78
N PRO A 617 2.33 -25.46 -21.33
CA PRO A 617 1.58 -26.72 -21.17
C PRO A 617 0.50 -26.67 -20.09
N LEU A 618 0.58 -25.71 -19.15
CA LEU A 618 -0.41 -25.54 -18.08
C LEU A 618 -1.57 -24.63 -18.51
N ALA A 619 -1.37 -23.80 -19.54
CA ALA A 619 -2.30 -22.76 -19.97
C ALA A 619 -3.59 -23.34 -20.56
N THR A 620 -4.73 -22.89 -20.03
CA THR A 620 -6.03 -23.14 -20.65
C THR A 620 -6.23 -22.22 -21.86
N VAL A 621 -5.82 -20.95 -21.73
CA VAL A 621 -5.81 -19.95 -22.80
C VAL A 621 -4.49 -19.20 -22.73
N ILE A 622 -3.88 -18.88 -23.87
CA ILE A 622 -2.76 -17.92 -23.92
C ILE A 622 -3.16 -16.66 -24.71
N THR A 623 -2.60 -15.51 -24.35
CA THR A 623 -2.90 -14.21 -24.97
C THR A 623 -1.66 -13.46 -25.50
N PRO A 624 -0.71 -14.10 -26.21
CA PRO A 624 0.52 -13.44 -26.66
C PRO A 624 0.28 -12.36 -27.73
N ASN A 625 1.14 -11.35 -27.75
CA ASN A 625 1.28 -10.44 -28.91
C ASN A 625 2.10 -11.11 -30.04
N TRP A 626 2.24 -10.46 -31.22
CA TRP A 626 3.03 -11.08 -32.32
C TRP A 626 4.44 -11.45 -31.90
N PHE A 627 5.08 -10.62 -31.07
CA PHE A 627 6.52 -10.66 -30.84
C PHE A 627 6.84 -11.83 -29.93
N GLU A 628 5.97 -12.04 -28.95
CA GLU A 628 5.99 -13.20 -28.09
C GLU A 628 5.74 -14.49 -28.88
N VAL A 629 4.84 -14.50 -29.87
CA VAL A 629 4.66 -15.67 -30.75
C VAL A 629 5.92 -15.94 -31.55
N GLU A 630 6.55 -14.93 -32.15
CA GLU A 630 7.80 -15.09 -32.90
C GLU A 630 8.94 -15.56 -31.99
N LEU A 631 9.04 -15.05 -30.77
CA LEU A 631 10.04 -15.49 -29.79
C LEU A 631 9.83 -16.94 -29.35
N MET A 632 8.59 -17.35 -29.09
CA MET A 632 8.30 -18.71 -28.62
C MET A 632 8.44 -19.75 -29.74
N THR A 633 8.00 -19.42 -30.96
CA THR A 633 7.96 -20.36 -32.09
C THR A 633 9.16 -20.27 -33.03
N GLN A 634 9.93 -19.18 -32.95
CA GLN A 634 11.01 -18.85 -33.89
C GLN A 634 10.53 -18.72 -35.36
N ILE A 635 9.26 -18.38 -35.57
CA ILE A 635 8.62 -18.23 -36.89
C ILE A 635 8.17 -16.77 -37.06
N HIS A 636 8.66 -16.11 -38.10
CA HIS A 636 8.27 -14.73 -38.44
C HIS A 636 6.88 -14.67 -39.09
N LEU A 637 5.96 -13.87 -38.54
CA LEU A 637 4.55 -13.83 -38.91
C LEU A 637 4.27 -12.85 -40.07
N ALA A 638 4.70 -13.20 -41.29
CA ALA A 638 4.57 -12.35 -42.48
C ALA A 638 3.44 -12.74 -43.46
N SER A 639 2.79 -13.88 -43.25
CA SER A 639 1.76 -14.47 -44.13
C SER A 639 0.87 -15.47 -43.39
N GLN A 640 -0.23 -15.86 -44.01
CA GLN A 640 -1.12 -16.92 -43.55
C GLN A 640 -0.35 -18.25 -43.34
N ASP A 641 0.61 -18.59 -44.21
CA ASP A 641 1.41 -19.82 -44.09
C ASP A 641 2.30 -19.80 -42.83
N SER A 642 2.92 -18.66 -42.52
CA SER A 642 3.71 -18.50 -41.29
C SER A 642 2.84 -18.52 -40.04
N ILE A 643 1.67 -17.86 -40.05
CA ILE A 643 0.71 -17.88 -38.94
C ILE A 643 0.22 -19.31 -38.72
N ARG A 644 -0.08 -20.05 -39.79
CA ARG A 644 -0.45 -21.46 -39.73
C ARG A 644 0.64 -22.27 -39.04
N SER A 645 1.89 -22.07 -39.42
CA SER A 645 3.03 -22.81 -38.86
C SER A 645 3.25 -22.50 -37.38
N ALA A 646 3.14 -21.23 -36.97
CA ALA A 646 3.22 -20.81 -35.58
C ALA A 646 2.08 -21.39 -34.71
N LEU A 647 0.84 -21.35 -35.20
CA LEU A 647 -0.29 -21.95 -34.50
C LEU A 647 -0.17 -23.47 -34.37
N ARG A 648 0.39 -24.17 -35.38
CA ARG A 648 0.70 -25.61 -35.22
C ARG A 648 1.69 -25.83 -34.10
N SER A 649 2.75 -25.04 -34.04
CA SER A 649 3.76 -25.21 -32.99
C SER A 649 3.17 -24.98 -31.61
N LEU A 650 2.38 -23.93 -31.42
CA LEU A 650 1.70 -23.66 -30.14
C LEU A 650 0.73 -24.77 -29.72
N HIS A 651 -0.07 -25.30 -30.66
CA HIS A 651 -1.05 -26.34 -30.36
C HIS A 651 -0.42 -27.72 -30.18
N PHE A 652 0.47 -28.12 -31.08
CA PHE A 652 0.96 -29.51 -31.16
C PHE A 652 2.32 -29.70 -30.48
N ASP A 653 3.24 -28.72 -30.57
CA ASP A 653 4.56 -28.85 -29.94
C ASP A 653 4.52 -28.42 -28.46
N HIS A 654 3.73 -27.38 -28.15
CA HIS A 654 3.63 -26.81 -26.80
C HIS A 654 2.34 -27.19 -26.03
N GLY A 655 1.42 -27.93 -26.67
CA GLY A 655 0.24 -28.50 -26.03
C GLY A 655 -0.84 -27.49 -25.63
N VAL A 656 -0.83 -26.28 -26.18
CA VAL A 656 -1.78 -25.24 -25.80
C VAL A 656 -3.12 -25.47 -26.47
N ARG A 657 -4.21 -25.57 -25.71
CA ARG A 657 -5.54 -25.82 -26.29
C ARG A 657 -6.14 -24.59 -26.97
N ASN A 658 -6.07 -23.43 -26.31
CA ASN A 658 -6.69 -22.19 -26.79
C ASN A 658 -5.64 -21.09 -26.88
N VAL A 659 -5.54 -20.45 -28.04
CA VAL A 659 -4.57 -19.39 -28.34
C VAL A 659 -5.32 -18.16 -28.83
N VAL A 660 -5.08 -17.00 -28.22
CA VAL A 660 -5.55 -15.72 -28.72
C VAL A 660 -4.34 -14.84 -29.02
N VAL A 661 -3.94 -14.75 -30.29
CA VAL A 661 -2.89 -13.82 -30.69
C VAL A 661 -3.50 -12.41 -30.71
N THR A 662 -3.05 -11.56 -29.80
CA THR A 662 -3.72 -10.28 -29.50
C THR A 662 -3.50 -9.24 -30.61
N SER A 663 -2.30 -9.21 -31.17
CA SER A 663 -1.90 -8.14 -32.09
C SER A 663 -0.84 -8.54 -33.11
N VAL A 664 -1.28 -8.96 -34.31
CA VAL A 664 -0.42 -9.07 -35.50
C VAL A 664 -0.60 -7.81 -36.35
N ILE A 665 0.44 -7.03 -36.61
CA ILE A 665 0.32 -5.84 -37.47
C ILE A 665 0.27 -6.27 -38.93
N VAL A 666 -0.79 -5.84 -39.59
CA VAL A 666 -1.03 -6.01 -41.02
C VAL A 666 -0.82 -4.65 -41.68
N ARG A 667 0.24 -4.55 -42.48
CA ARG A 667 0.56 -3.34 -43.25
C ARG A 667 -0.10 -3.40 -44.62
N GLU A 668 -0.70 -2.30 -45.05
CA GLU A 668 -1.34 -2.23 -46.35
C GLU A 668 -0.33 -2.51 -47.49
N GLY A 669 -0.74 -3.27 -48.51
CA GLY A 669 0.15 -3.75 -49.59
C GLY A 669 1.10 -4.89 -49.22
N SER A 670 1.03 -5.43 -47.99
CA SER A 670 1.73 -6.68 -47.64
C SER A 670 0.95 -7.92 -48.10
N ARG A 671 1.63 -9.05 -48.29
CA ARG A 671 1.01 -10.35 -48.61
C ARG A 671 -0.09 -10.72 -47.59
N LEU A 672 0.16 -10.46 -46.30
CA LEU A 672 -0.81 -10.71 -45.24
C LEU A 672 -2.05 -9.79 -45.37
N SER A 673 -1.90 -8.55 -45.86
CA SER A 673 -3.03 -7.65 -46.13
C SER A 673 -3.98 -8.24 -47.18
N ASP A 674 -3.40 -8.74 -48.28
CA ASP A 674 -4.17 -9.35 -49.36
C ASP A 674 -4.92 -10.59 -48.88
N GLU A 675 -4.26 -11.45 -48.09
CA GLU A 675 -4.85 -12.67 -47.53
C GLU A 675 -5.97 -12.37 -46.52
N VAL A 676 -5.78 -11.39 -45.63
CA VAL A 676 -6.80 -10.92 -44.67
C VAL A 676 -8.00 -10.30 -45.38
N THR A 677 -7.76 -9.57 -46.48
CA THR A 677 -8.80 -8.94 -47.28
C THR A 677 -9.58 -9.97 -48.09
N ALA A 678 -8.89 -10.93 -48.72
CA ALA A 678 -9.50 -12.03 -49.46
C ALA A 678 -10.36 -12.93 -48.56
N ALA A 679 -9.93 -13.16 -47.32
CA ALA A 679 -10.69 -13.90 -46.31
C ALA A 679 -11.84 -13.07 -45.69
N GLY A 680 -12.01 -11.81 -46.09
CA GLY A 680 -13.04 -10.93 -45.55
C GLY A 680 -12.92 -10.77 -44.05
N LEU A 681 -11.71 -10.55 -43.51
CA LEU A 681 -11.46 -10.45 -42.06
C LEU A 681 -11.36 -9.00 -41.57
N ARG A 682 -11.49 -8.02 -42.47
CA ARG A 682 -11.49 -6.58 -42.13
C ARG A 682 -12.77 -6.20 -41.38
N ALA A 683 -12.60 -5.48 -40.27
CA ALA A 683 -13.71 -4.96 -39.48
C ALA A 683 -14.55 -3.93 -40.28
N GLY A 684 -15.85 -3.88 -40.00
CA GLY A 684 -16.82 -3.00 -40.64
C GLY A 684 -16.93 -1.61 -39.98
N SER A 685 -18.02 -0.89 -40.27
CA SER A 685 -18.24 0.49 -39.81
C SER A 685 -18.35 0.65 -38.29
N SER A 686 -18.54 -0.43 -37.52
CA SER A 686 -18.49 -0.42 -36.05
C SER A 686 -17.12 0.02 -35.51
N TYR A 687 -16.07 -0.10 -36.33
CA TYR A 687 -14.73 0.41 -36.05
C TYR A 687 -14.40 1.65 -36.89
N SER A 688 -15.39 2.32 -37.48
CA SER A 688 -15.19 3.60 -38.21
C SER A 688 -14.83 4.75 -37.27
N SER A 689 -14.29 5.82 -37.84
CA SER A 689 -13.69 6.98 -37.18
C SER A 689 -14.67 8.10 -36.81
N ASP A 690 -15.98 7.82 -36.72
CA ASP A 690 -16.99 8.86 -36.44
C ASP A 690 -16.64 9.63 -35.16
N GLY A 691 -16.36 10.93 -35.31
CA GLY A 691 -15.99 11.85 -34.22
C GLY A 691 -14.48 12.01 -33.92
N LEU A 692 -13.60 11.36 -34.69
CA LEU A 692 -12.13 11.49 -34.59
C LEU A 692 -11.56 12.08 -35.89
N THR A 693 -11.99 13.28 -36.28
CA THR A 693 -11.48 13.96 -37.48
C THR A 693 -10.17 14.69 -37.18
N ASP A 694 -9.18 14.45 -38.05
CA ASP A 694 -7.95 15.23 -38.29
C ASP A 694 -6.62 14.81 -37.63
N SER A 695 -6.50 13.67 -36.94
CA SER A 695 -5.16 13.21 -36.50
C SER A 695 -4.90 11.71 -36.45
N ILE A 696 -5.81 10.86 -36.94
CA ILE A 696 -5.58 9.41 -37.00
C ILE A 696 -5.56 8.99 -38.46
N ASP A 697 -4.36 8.89 -39.03
CA ASP A 697 -4.17 8.23 -40.31
C ASP A 697 -4.35 6.72 -40.10
N LEU A 698 -5.61 6.26 -40.18
CA LEU A 698 -6.09 4.90 -39.93
C LEU A 698 -5.95 3.98 -41.14
N ASN A 699 -5.52 4.50 -42.29
CA ASN A 699 -5.66 3.79 -43.58
C ASN A 699 -4.52 2.82 -43.91
N ASP A 700 -3.41 2.83 -43.16
CA ASP A 700 -2.19 2.13 -43.59
C ASP A 700 -1.80 0.90 -42.76
N GLU A 701 -2.31 0.76 -41.52
CA GLU A 701 -1.96 -0.35 -40.63
C GLU A 701 -3.14 -0.82 -39.77
N TYR A 702 -3.27 -2.15 -39.68
CA TYR A 702 -4.32 -2.82 -38.92
C TYR A 702 -3.72 -3.79 -37.91
N ILE A 703 -4.47 -4.07 -36.85
CA ILE A 703 -4.17 -5.12 -35.88
C ILE A 703 -5.09 -6.30 -36.16
N LEU A 704 -4.51 -7.41 -36.58
CA LEU A 704 -5.18 -8.70 -36.72
C LEU A 704 -5.12 -9.45 -35.39
N CYS A 705 -6.30 -9.69 -34.81
CA CYS A 705 -6.46 -10.54 -33.63
C CYS A 705 -6.99 -11.91 -34.07
N ILE A 706 -6.38 -12.98 -33.58
CA ILE A 706 -6.64 -14.36 -34.00
C ILE A 706 -6.99 -15.20 -32.79
N ALA A 707 -8.13 -15.89 -32.82
CA ALA A 707 -8.52 -16.89 -31.82
C ALA A 707 -8.50 -18.28 -32.44
N SER A 708 -7.70 -19.18 -31.86
CA SER A 708 -7.54 -20.56 -32.32
C SER A 708 -7.78 -21.55 -31.19
N SER A 709 -8.61 -22.57 -31.44
CA SER A 709 -8.94 -23.63 -30.47
C SER A 709 -8.69 -25.01 -31.07
N ALA A 710 -7.82 -25.80 -30.44
CA ALA A 710 -7.59 -27.20 -30.79
C ALA A 710 -8.72 -28.11 -30.29
N HIS A 711 -8.99 -29.17 -31.06
CA HIS A 711 -9.94 -30.22 -30.68
C HIS A 711 -9.26 -31.26 -29.77
N ASP A 712 -10.04 -31.99 -28.96
CA ASP A 712 -9.53 -33.09 -28.14
C ASP A 712 -9.01 -34.27 -29.00
N ASP A 713 -9.45 -34.33 -30.26
CA ASP A 713 -8.97 -35.26 -31.27
C ASP A 713 -7.90 -34.55 -32.12
N PRO A 714 -6.61 -34.96 -32.02
CA PRO A 714 -5.51 -34.31 -32.74
C PRO A 714 -5.58 -34.50 -34.27
N SER A 715 -6.47 -35.37 -34.78
CA SER A 715 -6.70 -35.52 -36.22
C SER A 715 -7.58 -34.39 -36.81
N ILE A 716 -8.29 -33.64 -35.96
CA ILE A 716 -9.13 -32.52 -36.37
C ILE A 716 -8.34 -31.22 -36.29
N ALA A 717 -8.28 -30.49 -37.40
CA ALA A 717 -7.56 -29.21 -37.46
C ALA A 717 -8.17 -28.18 -36.48
N PRO A 718 -7.35 -27.36 -35.79
CA PRO A 718 -7.84 -26.33 -34.89
C PRO A 718 -8.79 -25.34 -35.58
N ALA A 719 -9.84 -24.91 -34.88
CA ALA A 719 -10.75 -23.90 -35.43
C ALA A 719 -10.11 -22.51 -35.29
N VAL A 720 -9.98 -21.77 -36.39
CA VAL A 720 -9.32 -20.45 -36.44
C VAL A 720 -10.32 -19.36 -36.82
N TYR A 721 -10.42 -18.35 -35.97
CA TYR A 721 -11.24 -17.16 -36.16
C TYR A 721 -10.36 -15.92 -36.07
N ALA A 722 -10.67 -14.88 -36.83
CA ALA A 722 -9.89 -13.65 -36.78
C ALA A 722 -10.74 -12.40 -37.06
N LEU A 723 -10.24 -11.25 -36.62
CA LEU A 723 -10.77 -9.94 -36.95
C LEU A 723 -9.62 -8.92 -37.03
N ALA A 724 -9.56 -8.18 -38.12
CA ALA A 724 -8.59 -7.10 -38.33
C ALA A 724 -9.24 -5.75 -38.04
N VAL A 725 -8.77 -5.07 -36.98
CA VAL A 725 -9.26 -3.74 -36.57
C VAL A 725 -8.22 -2.67 -36.89
N PRO A 726 -8.61 -1.41 -37.11
CA PRO A 726 -7.66 -0.33 -37.37
C PRO A 726 -6.68 -0.14 -36.20
N ARG A 727 -5.40 0.12 -36.49
CA ARG A 727 -4.40 0.40 -35.45
C ARG A 727 -4.58 1.82 -34.90
N ILE A 728 -4.83 1.94 -33.59
CA ILE A 728 -4.78 3.24 -32.92
C ILE A 728 -3.31 3.55 -32.62
N LYS A 729 -2.74 4.56 -33.31
CA LYS A 729 -1.34 4.95 -33.14
C LYS A 729 -1.12 5.58 -31.75
N GLY A 730 -0.37 4.90 -30.89
CA GLY A 730 0.09 5.45 -29.61
C GLY A 730 0.64 4.40 -28.64
N TYR A 731 1.46 4.85 -27.67
CA TYR A 731 1.87 4.04 -26.53
C TYR A 731 0.77 4.01 -25.46
N PHE A 732 0.30 2.81 -25.11
CA PHE A 732 -0.70 2.58 -24.07
C PHE A 732 -0.17 1.49 -23.12
N SER A 733 -0.21 1.74 -21.81
CA SER A 733 0.26 0.78 -20.80
C SER A 733 -0.90 -0.01 -20.20
N GLY A 734 -0.74 -1.31 -19.99
CA GLY A 734 -1.75 -2.20 -19.39
C GLY A 734 -2.83 -2.72 -20.35
N VAL A 735 -2.63 -2.61 -21.67
CA VAL A 735 -3.59 -3.06 -22.68
C VAL A 735 -3.72 -4.59 -22.73
N GLY A 736 -2.58 -5.30 -22.67
CA GLY A 736 -2.55 -6.77 -22.61
C GLY A 736 -3.32 -7.29 -21.40
N ASP A 737 -3.04 -6.77 -20.22
CA ASP A 737 -3.72 -7.13 -18.97
C ASP A 737 -5.24 -6.91 -19.03
N LEU A 738 -5.69 -5.77 -19.57
CA LEU A 738 -7.11 -5.49 -19.80
C LEU A 738 -7.74 -6.51 -20.76
N PHE A 739 -7.09 -6.77 -21.89
CA PHE A 739 -7.59 -7.70 -22.89
C PHE A 739 -7.66 -9.13 -22.34
N SER A 740 -6.59 -9.61 -21.70
CA SER A 740 -6.50 -10.94 -21.09
C SER A 740 -7.56 -11.16 -20.01
N ALA A 741 -7.81 -10.15 -19.17
CA ALA A 741 -8.86 -10.18 -18.17
C ALA A 741 -10.28 -10.25 -18.79
N LEU A 742 -10.54 -9.50 -19.85
CA LEU A 742 -11.82 -9.54 -20.56
C LEU A 742 -12.03 -10.89 -21.29
N VAL A 743 -10.98 -11.43 -21.92
CA VAL A 743 -11.02 -12.77 -22.52
C VAL A 743 -11.37 -13.81 -21.47
N MET A 744 -10.73 -13.76 -20.29
CA MET A 744 -11.01 -14.67 -19.18
C MET A 744 -12.49 -14.63 -18.77
N ALA A 745 -13.02 -13.44 -18.49
CA ALA A 745 -14.39 -13.27 -18.03
C ALA A 745 -15.39 -13.81 -19.05
N HIS A 746 -15.27 -13.41 -20.31
CA HIS A 746 -16.20 -13.80 -21.36
C HIS A 746 -16.05 -15.28 -21.76
N PHE A 747 -14.84 -15.84 -21.68
CA PHE A 747 -14.62 -17.25 -21.99
C PHE A 747 -15.31 -18.16 -20.98
N HIS A 748 -15.22 -17.84 -19.69
CA HIS A 748 -15.92 -18.59 -18.64
C HIS A 748 -17.44 -18.48 -18.78
N GLN A 749 -17.98 -17.26 -18.97
CA GLN A 749 -19.42 -17.05 -19.20
C GLN A 749 -19.94 -17.88 -20.39
N ALA A 750 -19.18 -17.92 -21.50
CA ALA A 750 -19.53 -18.69 -22.69
C ALA A 750 -19.51 -20.21 -22.44
N GLN A 751 -18.64 -20.72 -21.57
CA GLN A 751 -18.63 -22.14 -21.20
C GLN A 751 -19.83 -22.55 -20.35
N HIS A 752 -20.28 -21.69 -19.42
CA HIS A 752 -21.45 -21.99 -18.58
C HIS A 752 -22.79 -21.85 -19.31
N SER A 753 -22.88 -20.97 -20.29
CA SER A 753 -24.10 -20.74 -21.09
C SER A 753 -24.47 -21.93 -21.99
N ASN A 754 -23.49 -22.74 -22.41
CA ASN A 754 -23.67 -23.89 -23.30
C ASN A 754 -24.15 -25.19 -22.60
N THR A 755 -24.56 -25.13 -21.33
CA THR A 755 -25.12 -26.29 -20.61
C THR A 755 -26.58 -26.62 -20.98
N SER A 756 -27.21 -25.86 -21.88
CA SER A 756 -28.49 -26.20 -22.50
C SER A 756 -28.28 -26.69 -23.94
N SER A 757 -28.13 -28.02 -24.07
CA SER A 757 -28.28 -28.84 -25.28
C SER A 757 -28.26 -28.12 -26.64
N LEU A 758 -27.16 -28.21 -27.40
CA LEU A 758 -27.17 -28.30 -28.87
C LEU A 758 -25.79 -28.75 -29.40
N SER A 759 -25.84 -29.73 -30.29
CA SER A 759 -24.72 -30.32 -31.04
C SER A 759 -23.93 -29.24 -31.79
N LEU A 760 -22.60 -29.28 -31.65
CA LEU A 760 -21.63 -28.53 -32.46
C LEU A 760 -21.82 -28.91 -33.93
N THR A 761 -22.54 -28.06 -34.67
CA THR A 761 -22.57 -28.08 -36.14
C THR A 761 -21.49 -27.14 -36.64
N ALA A 762 -20.80 -27.53 -37.72
CA ALA A 762 -19.80 -26.72 -38.38
C ALA A 762 -20.44 -25.40 -38.85
N GLY A 763 -20.12 -24.31 -38.14
CA GLY A 763 -20.71 -22.97 -38.35
C GLY A 763 -21.07 -22.22 -37.06
N SER A 764 -21.09 -22.85 -35.88
CA SER A 764 -21.28 -22.13 -34.62
C SER A 764 -19.95 -21.59 -34.05
N MET A 765 -19.95 -20.31 -33.62
CA MET A 765 -18.77 -19.66 -33.04
C MET A 765 -18.24 -20.43 -31.82
N SER A 766 -16.92 -20.59 -31.73
CA SER A 766 -16.29 -21.16 -30.53
C SER A 766 -16.44 -20.22 -29.33
N SER A 767 -16.51 -20.76 -28.11
CA SER A 767 -16.55 -19.95 -26.88
C SER A 767 -15.37 -18.96 -26.79
N LEU A 768 -14.20 -19.36 -27.32
CA LEU A 768 -13.01 -18.51 -27.41
C LEU A 768 -13.19 -17.34 -28.39
N SER A 769 -13.70 -17.61 -29.60
CA SER A 769 -13.90 -16.56 -30.62
C SER A 769 -14.90 -15.50 -30.15
N SER A 770 -15.97 -15.91 -29.46
CA SER A 770 -16.94 -14.99 -28.85
C SER A 770 -16.29 -14.15 -27.74
N ALA A 771 -15.51 -14.77 -26.86
CA ALA A 771 -14.81 -14.08 -25.78
C ALA A 771 -13.77 -13.08 -26.32
N ALA A 772 -12.97 -13.48 -27.31
CA ALA A 772 -11.96 -12.64 -27.93
C ALA A 772 -12.60 -11.48 -28.72
N SER A 773 -13.74 -11.69 -29.39
CA SER A 773 -14.49 -10.62 -30.07
C SER A 773 -14.94 -9.53 -29.10
N ARG A 774 -15.52 -9.94 -27.96
CA ARG A 774 -15.97 -9.01 -26.91
C ARG A 774 -14.81 -8.27 -26.27
N ALA A 775 -13.73 -8.99 -25.92
CA ALA A 775 -12.53 -8.40 -25.37
C ALA A 775 -11.88 -7.38 -26.33
N LEU A 776 -11.79 -7.72 -27.62
CA LEU A 776 -11.23 -6.84 -28.64
C LEU A 776 -12.05 -5.56 -28.80
N HIS A 777 -13.37 -5.69 -28.85
CA HIS A 777 -14.26 -4.55 -28.99
C HIS A 777 -14.19 -3.60 -27.79
N THR A 778 -14.31 -4.13 -26.56
CA THR A 778 -14.22 -3.34 -25.32
C THR A 778 -12.86 -2.68 -25.17
N THR A 779 -11.76 -3.41 -25.41
CA THR A 779 -10.40 -2.85 -25.37
C THR A 779 -10.25 -1.73 -26.39
N HIS A 780 -10.76 -1.90 -27.61
CA HIS A 780 -10.70 -0.87 -28.64
C HIS A 780 -11.52 0.39 -28.26
N ALA A 781 -12.68 0.24 -27.62
CA ALA A 781 -13.47 1.36 -27.10
C ALA A 781 -12.72 2.15 -25.99
N VAL A 782 -12.10 1.44 -25.04
CA VAL A 782 -11.27 2.04 -23.98
C VAL A 782 -10.10 2.82 -24.57
N LEU A 783 -9.43 2.27 -25.59
CA LEU A 783 -8.32 2.92 -26.28
C LEU A 783 -8.77 4.19 -27.01
N ARG A 784 -9.93 4.17 -27.68
CA ARG A 784 -10.50 5.37 -28.33
C ARG A 784 -10.77 6.49 -27.32
N ARG A 785 -11.41 6.19 -26.19
CA ARG A 785 -11.68 7.19 -25.15
C ARG A 785 -10.39 7.73 -24.54
N THR A 786 -9.39 6.87 -24.35
CA THR A 786 -8.07 7.27 -23.86
C THR A 786 -7.39 8.22 -24.84
N GLN A 787 -7.43 7.91 -26.14
CA GLN A 787 -6.88 8.76 -27.20
C GLN A 787 -7.62 10.11 -27.30
N GLN A 788 -8.95 10.13 -27.26
CA GLN A 788 -9.75 11.36 -27.27
C GLN A 788 -9.37 12.29 -26.11
N HIS A 789 -9.17 11.71 -24.92
CA HIS A 789 -8.74 12.48 -23.76
C HIS A 789 -7.34 13.07 -23.95
N ALA A 790 -6.39 12.26 -24.46
CA ALA A 790 -5.04 12.72 -24.76
C ALA A 790 -5.03 13.89 -25.75
N LEU A 791 -5.82 13.80 -26.83
CA LEU A 791 -5.97 14.87 -27.82
C LEU A 791 -6.59 16.14 -27.22
N THR A 792 -7.58 16.00 -26.33
CA THR A 792 -8.19 17.14 -25.62
C THR A 792 -7.20 17.87 -24.72
N LEU A 793 -6.33 17.13 -24.03
CA LEU A 793 -5.28 17.71 -23.18
C LEU A 793 -4.21 18.43 -24.02
N ALA A 794 -3.79 17.84 -25.14
CA ALA A 794 -2.83 18.45 -26.07
C ALA A 794 -3.36 19.76 -26.67
N ALA A 795 -4.66 19.85 -26.95
CA ALA A 795 -5.31 21.07 -27.43
C ALA A 795 -5.40 22.20 -26.36
N GLN A 796 -5.24 21.87 -25.08
CA GLN A 796 -5.34 22.83 -23.96
C GLN A 796 -3.98 23.34 -23.47
N SER A 797 -2.88 22.67 -23.80
CA SER A 797 -1.52 23.13 -23.49
C SER A 797 -1.01 24.08 -24.59
N SER A 798 -0.51 25.26 -24.21
CA SER A 798 0.15 26.21 -25.12
C SER A 798 1.53 25.76 -25.63
N ASP A 799 1.94 24.54 -25.29
CA ASP A 799 3.19 23.93 -25.73
C ASP A 799 2.96 23.18 -27.04
N ASP A 800 3.97 23.21 -27.92
CA ASP A 800 3.92 22.69 -29.31
C ASP A 800 3.14 21.35 -29.43
N PRO A 801 2.02 21.32 -30.19
CA PRO A 801 1.19 20.12 -30.37
C PRO A 801 1.92 18.97 -31.08
N SER A 802 3.09 19.22 -31.66
CA SER A 802 3.96 18.17 -32.20
C SER A 802 4.61 17.30 -31.09
N SER A 803 4.77 17.84 -29.88
CA SER A 803 5.49 17.19 -28.78
C SER A 803 4.70 16.09 -28.05
N SER A 804 3.36 16.14 -28.08
CA SER A 804 2.47 15.13 -27.51
C SER A 804 2.17 13.96 -28.46
N ASN A 805 2.38 14.18 -29.77
CA ASN A 805 2.19 13.20 -30.84
C ASN A 805 3.48 12.49 -31.26
N ALA A 806 4.65 12.98 -30.85
CA ALA A 806 5.93 12.37 -31.21
C ALA A 806 6.12 10.98 -30.59
N TYR A 807 6.62 10.05 -31.41
CA TYR A 807 7.10 8.72 -31.02
C TYR A 807 8.06 8.79 -29.83
N THR A 808 8.25 7.66 -29.15
CA THR A 808 9.25 7.49 -28.09
C THR A 808 10.64 7.92 -28.56
N ASP A 809 10.99 9.17 -28.25
CA ASP A 809 12.35 9.68 -28.39
C ASP A 809 13.06 9.46 -27.06
N ASP A 810 13.59 8.24 -26.91
CA ASP A 810 14.29 7.77 -25.70
C ASP A 810 15.51 8.66 -25.36
N GLU A 811 16.09 9.32 -26.38
CA GLU A 811 17.23 10.21 -26.24
C GLU A 811 16.83 11.56 -25.62
N LEU A 812 15.69 12.12 -26.05
CA LEU A 812 15.09 13.31 -25.41
C LEU A 812 14.47 12.99 -24.04
N ASP A 813 13.90 11.80 -23.84
CA ASP A 813 13.30 11.39 -22.57
C ASP A 813 14.34 11.18 -21.45
N SER A 814 15.56 10.81 -21.82
CA SER A 814 16.70 10.70 -20.91
C SER A 814 17.27 12.08 -20.54
N LYS A 815 17.15 13.07 -21.43
CA LYS A 815 17.55 14.47 -21.19
C LYS A 815 16.51 15.27 -20.41
N GLU A 816 15.21 14.93 -20.55
CA GLU A 816 14.10 15.58 -19.83
C GLU A 816 13.14 14.56 -19.16
N PRO A 817 13.46 14.07 -17.94
CA PRO A 817 12.65 13.04 -17.27
C PRO A 817 11.18 13.43 -17.04
N LEU A 818 10.90 14.73 -16.88
CA LEU A 818 9.54 15.25 -16.69
C LEU A 818 8.69 15.17 -17.97
N ARG A 819 9.31 15.15 -19.16
CA ARG A 819 8.62 14.94 -20.45
C ARG A 819 8.04 13.53 -20.53
N ARG A 820 8.83 12.53 -20.11
CA ARG A 820 8.39 11.13 -20.00
C ARG A 820 7.18 11.00 -19.07
N VAL A 821 7.21 11.63 -17.90
CA VAL A 821 6.10 11.59 -16.92
C VAL A 821 4.83 12.27 -17.46
N ARG A 822 4.96 13.44 -18.11
CA ARG A 822 3.81 14.11 -18.75
C ARG A 822 3.19 13.25 -19.84
N ARG A 823 4.01 12.64 -20.71
CA ARG A 823 3.54 11.71 -21.76
C ARG A 823 2.85 10.48 -21.18
N MET A 824 3.44 9.86 -20.14
CA MET A 824 2.88 8.67 -19.50
C MET A 824 1.52 8.96 -18.85
N ARG A 825 1.36 10.09 -18.16
CA ARG A 825 0.07 10.49 -17.54
C ARG A 825 -1.04 10.76 -18.55
N THR A 826 -0.72 11.35 -19.70
CA THR A 826 -1.72 11.61 -20.76
C THR A 826 -2.25 10.34 -21.43
N ARG A 827 -1.54 9.21 -21.28
CA ARG A 827 -1.83 7.94 -21.96
C ARG A 827 -2.17 6.79 -21.01
N GLU A 828 -2.54 7.11 -19.77
CA GLU A 828 -3.12 6.15 -18.82
C GLU A 828 -4.51 5.72 -19.29
N LEU A 829 -4.78 4.40 -19.28
CA LEU A 829 -6.06 3.85 -19.73
C LEU A 829 -7.24 4.41 -18.92
N ARG A 830 -8.24 4.91 -19.63
CA ARG A 830 -9.45 5.52 -19.05
C ARG A 830 -10.49 4.48 -18.66
N ILE A 831 -10.07 3.44 -17.93
CA ILE A 831 -10.88 2.25 -17.62
C ILE A 831 -12.11 2.62 -16.77
N ILE A 832 -11.97 3.51 -15.80
CA ILE A 832 -13.09 3.97 -14.96
C ILE A 832 -14.10 4.78 -15.79
N GLN A 833 -13.62 5.65 -16.67
CA GLN A 833 -14.45 6.48 -17.54
C GLN A 833 -15.07 5.68 -18.70
N SER A 834 -14.57 4.46 -18.93
CA SER A 834 -15.09 3.49 -19.89
C SER A 834 -15.91 2.39 -19.20
N ARG A 835 -16.35 2.61 -17.95
CA ARG A 835 -17.20 1.66 -17.19
C ARG A 835 -18.42 1.23 -17.99
N ASP A 836 -19.08 2.17 -18.63
CA ASP A 836 -20.28 1.87 -19.40
C ASP A 836 -19.94 1.03 -20.63
N ASP A 837 -18.78 1.19 -21.28
CA ASP A 837 -18.37 0.27 -22.34
C ASP A 837 -18.10 -1.12 -21.77
N ILE A 838 -17.45 -1.22 -20.61
CA ILE A 838 -17.17 -2.52 -19.97
C ILE A 838 -18.48 -3.24 -19.58
N LEU A 839 -19.52 -2.50 -19.17
CA LEU A 839 -20.81 -3.04 -18.73
C LEU A 839 -21.87 -3.17 -19.84
N ALA A 840 -21.85 -2.31 -20.87
CA ALA A 840 -22.91 -2.17 -21.87
C ALA A 840 -23.14 -3.47 -22.67
N PHE A 841 -22.12 -4.33 -22.76
CA PHE A 841 -22.17 -5.52 -23.60
C PHE A 841 -22.93 -6.72 -23.02
N GLU A 842 -23.46 -6.63 -21.78
CA GLU A 842 -24.42 -7.59 -21.25
C GLU A 842 -25.89 -7.19 -21.51
N ALA A 843 -26.16 -5.95 -21.95
CA ALA A 843 -27.52 -5.42 -22.10
C ALA A 843 -28.06 -5.39 -23.54
N GLU A 844 -27.21 -5.30 -24.57
CA GLU A 844 -27.65 -5.19 -25.97
C GLU A 844 -27.01 -6.26 -26.88
N ASN A 845 -27.75 -7.34 -27.12
CA ASN A 845 -27.41 -8.35 -28.14
C ASN A 845 -27.51 -7.70 -29.54
N GLY A 846 -26.40 -7.18 -30.08
CA GLY A 846 -26.36 -6.72 -31.48
C GLY A 846 -25.26 -5.74 -31.90
N SER A 847 -24.46 -5.16 -31.00
CA SER A 847 -23.49 -4.10 -31.34
C SER A 847 -22.02 -4.56 -31.52
N VAL A 848 -21.68 -5.79 -31.13
CA VAL A 848 -20.31 -6.32 -31.22
C VAL A 848 -20.09 -7.03 -32.56
N GLU A 849 -19.09 -6.59 -33.30
CA GLU A 849 -18.65 -7.31 -34.50
C GLU A 849 -17.89 -8.57 -34.09
N ASN A 850 -18.41 -9.71 -34.51
CA ASN A 850 -17.82 -11.00 -34.19
C ASN A 850 -16.63 -11.33 -35.10
N MET A 851 -15.62 -12.00 -34.53
CA MET A 851 -14.56 -12.64 -35.30
C MET A 851 -15.16 -13.64 -36.30
N ARG A 852 -14.60 -13.66 -37.50
CA ARG A 852 -15.06 -14.49 -38.62
C ARG A 852 -14.17 -15.72 -38.72
N ALA A 853 -14.74 -16.85 -39.12
CA ALA A 853 -13.95 -18.05 -39.38
C ALA A 853 -12.99 -17.78 -40.55
N TRP A 854 -11.71 -18.11 -40.38
CA TRP A 854 -10.74 -18.01 -41.47
C TRP A 854 -10.88 -19.26 -42.34
N GLU A 855 -11.83 -19.24 -43.27
CA GLU A 855 -12.12 -20.39 -44.14
C GLU A 855 -10.89 -20.75 -45.00
N GLY A 856 -10.65 -22.06 -45.18
CA GLY A 856 -9.48 -22.55 -45.92
C GLY A 856 -8.14 -22.32 -45.22
N PHE A 857 -8.12 -21.89 -43.94
CA PHE A 857 -6.88 -21.56 -43.24
C PHE A 857 -5.87 -22.71 -43.25
N TRP A 858 -6.30 -23.95 -43.04
CA TRP A 858 -5.43 -25.13 -42.99
C TRP A 858 -5.11 -25.77 -44.35
N GLY A 859 -5.74 -25.31 -45.44
CA GLY A 859 -5.80 -26.04 -46.70
C GLY A 859 -6.78 -27.22 -46.61
N ASN A 860 -7.42 -27.58 -47.73
CA ASN A 860 -8.19 -28.82 -47.84
C ASN A 860 -7.26 -30.05 -47.89
#